data_AF-A0A1D6PMY8-F1
#
_entry.id   AF-A0A1D6PMY8-F1
#
_cell.length_a   1.000
_cell.length_b   1.000
_cell.length_c   1.000
_cell.angle_alpha   90.00
_cell.angle_beta   90.00
_cell.angle_gamma   90.00
#
_symmetry.space_group_name_H-M   'P 1'
#
loop_
_entity.id
_entity.type
_entity.pdbx_description
1 polymer ?
#
loop_
_entity_poly.entity_id
_entity_poly.type
_entity_poly.pdbx_seq_one_letter_code
_entity_poly.pdbx_strand_id
1 'polypeptide(L)'
;MKPQRKSLGRNPLSDAPYRNPGMVLNEQGSGRHPLSDAPSLDLEPVINEQGSGRRILSGALHRRPGVVENEQGSLHLPRRVRRVRKLVEPTRVRVGSWNVGSLTGKLREIVDVAVRRRVNILCVQETKWKGQKAKEVEGTGFKLWYTGTATNKNGVGVLIDKSLKYGVVDVKRVGDRIILVKLVIGDLVLNVISAYAPQVGLNENSKREFWEGLEDMVSSVPVGEKLFIGGDLNGHVGTSSTSFEGVHGGFGFGTRNQEGEEILNFALAYDMFIANTFFRKRTSHLATFSSGQHTSQIDFVLLRKEDRHACLDCKVIPGECVVTQHKLVVADFRFKIRLQRNKHNKVTRTKWWKLKGDVAQTFKERVIEEGPWAEEGDSNIMWRKMAMCIRKIASEAFGLSQGNRREVKDTWWWNEDVQKAIKEKKDCYKRLHHDKCAENIEKYRIAKKSAKRAVSRARGQAFDNLYQRLDTKQGEKDIYRMAKIRERKTRDVNQVKCIKDEANQLLVKNEEIKNRWKEYFNKLFNGGNESSTIELDEPFDDNNRGFVRRIQEYEVKEALKRMKVGKVMGPDGIPIEVWRCLGDIAIVWLTKLFNTIFRTNRMPDEWRRSTLVPIFKNKGDVQSCTNYRGIKLMSHTMKLWERVIEHRLRKLTSVTQNQFGFMPGRSTMEAIFLLRQLMERFREQKKDLHMVFIDLEKAYDKVPRSVMWQTLEAKGFRLSRSKTEYMKCDFNAMGYEDGDVSLDGQVVPKKDTFRYLGSMLQKDGDIDEDVSHRIKAGWLKWRQAAGVLCDPRVPHKLKGKFYRTAIRPAMLYGAEYWPTKRRHVQQLCVAEMRMLRWICGHTRRDRVRNDDIRERVGVAPIEEKLMQHRLRWFGHIQRRPEEAPVHIGIIRRPENVKRGRGRPTLTWTEAVKRDLKEWNIDKELAVDRKGWKLAIVEELASLGARVHTCSRTAGDLDACRRRWADKGLVQAGDVITTSVCDVSSERDRESLVATVRDIFHGSLHILVNNAGGSLYRPAAATTPDDYAHLMATNLDSCFHLSRLAHPLLRRAGGAVVVHMSSVAAFVAYPALSAYSVSKGALQPLTRSLAAEWAPHGVRVNCVAPGVIDSTGISGTTLGDASRARRLAEMEMSRVPMRRFGTPQEVAALVAFLCMPAASYITGQVICIDGGRTVAAKL
;
A
#
# COMPACT_ATOMS: atom_id res chain seq x y z
N MET A 1 -3.72 35.44 60.48
CA MET A 1 -2.85 36.61 60.19
C MET A 1 -1.52 36.12 59.61
N LYS A 2 -0.66 36.99 59.06
CA LYS A 2 0.74 36.69 58.64
C LYS A 2 1.71 37.19 59.72
N PRO A 3 2.94 36.63 59.88
CA PRO A 3 4.14 37.06 59.11
C PRO A 3 4.65 35.96 58.14
N GLN A 4 5.44 36.22 57.07
CA GLN A 4 6.89 36.58 56.98
C GLN A 4 7.84 35.57 57.66
N ARG A 5 9.02 35.20 57.14
CA ARG A 5 9.84 35.53 55.92
C ARG A 5 10.65 34.23 55.58
N LYS A 6 11.60 34.09 54.62
CA LYS A 6 12.32 34.97 53.67
C LYS A 6 12.36 34.28 52.27
N SER A 7 13.52 34.05 51.63
CA SER A 7 13.67 33.41 50.30
C SER A 7 15.13 33.05 49.96
N LEU A 8 15.40 32.01 49.13
CA LEU A 8 16.55 31.95 48.19
C LEU A 8 16.50 30.74 47.22
N GLY A 9 16.80 30.99 45.94
CA GLY A 9 17.47 30.06 44.99
C GLY A 9 16.77 28.77 44.47
N ARG A 10 16.26 28.79 43.22
CA ARG A 10 16.24 27.62 42.31
C ARG A 10 16.30 28.04 40.83
N ASN A 11 17.10 27.33 40.03
CA ASN A 11 17.08 27.40 38.57
C ASN A 11 15.89 26.60 37.98
N PRO A 12 15.32 27.02 36.83
CA PRO A 12 14.17 26.35 36.23
C PRO A 12 14.57 25.24 35.25
N LEU A 13 13.88 24.10 35.36
CA LEU A 13 13.73 23.10 34.30
C LEU A 13 12.26 22.65 34.26
N SER A 14 11.87 22.05 33.13
CA SER A 14 10.55 21.48 32.79
C SER A 14 9.41 22.44 32.39
N ASP A 15 8.86 22.11 31.21
CA ASP A 15 7.45 21.92 30.88
C ASP A 15 6.42 23.06 30.74
N ALA A 16 6.06 23.23 29.46
CA ALA A 16 4.68 23.22 28.94
C ALA A 16 3.95 24.60 28.81
N PRO A 17 2.71 24.64 28.28
CA PRO A 17 2.58 24.78 26.83
C PRO A 17 1.60 25.90 26.40
N TYR A 18 2.13 26.95 25.77
CA TYR A 18 1.31 28.14 25.47
C TYR A 18 0.29 27.98 24.33
N ARG A 19 -0.86 28.63 24.53
CA ARG A 19 -2.02 28.68 23.63
C ARG A 19 -1.93 29.88 22.66
N ASN A 20 -2.58 29.78 21.49
CA ASN A 20 -3.07 30.96 20.76
C ASN A 20 -4.34 31.50 21.44
N PRO A 21 -4.55 32.83 21.48
CA PRO A 21 -5.72 33.42 20.78
C PRO A 21 -5.46 34.80 20.12
N GLY A 22 -6.49 35.34 19.43
CA GLY A 22 -6.51 36.66 18.75
C GLY A 22 -5.97 36.65 17.31
N MET A 23 -6.51 37.34 16.29
CA MET A 23 -7.82 37.99 16.05
C MET A 23 -8.25 39.24 16.83
N VAL A 24 -8.11 40.38 16.13
CA VAL A 24 -8.85 41.67 16.15
C VAL A 24 -8.83 42.09 14.64
N LEU A 25 -9.93 42.30 13.90
CA LEU A 25 -10.99 43.35 13.88
C LEU A 25 -10.60 44.65 13.12
N ASN A 26 -11.60 45.43 12.72
CA ASN A 26 -11.57 46.38 11.59
C ASN A 26 -11.29 47.84 11.98
N GLU A 27 -10.76 48.63 11.03
CA GLU A 27 -11.03 50.07 10.73
C GLU A 27 -10.47 50.31 9.29
N GLN A 28 -11.12 50.97 8.31
CA GLN A 28 -11.77 52.30 8.15
C GLN A 28 -10.83 53.42 7.62
N GLY A 29 -11.37 54.31 6.76
CA GLY A 29 -10.66 55.38 6.03
C GLY A 29 -9.99 54.93 4.72
N SER A 30 -10.23 55.41 3.48
CA SER A 30 -10.80 56.62 2.83
C SER A 30 -9.81 57.75 2.49
N GLY A 31 -9.54 57.97 1.19
CA GLY A 31 -8.68 59.05 0.66
C GLY A 31 -8.80 59.18 -0.87
N ARG A 32 -8.69 60.40 -1.42
CA ARG A 32 -9.14 60.77 -2.79
C ARG A 32 -8.03 60.74 -3.88
N HIS A 33 -8.46 60.37 -5.10
CA HIS A 33 -8.32 61.09 -6.40
C HIS A 33 -7.72 62.53 -6.42
N PRO A 34 -7.36 63.12 -7.60
CA PRO A 34 -7.16 62.57 -8.98
C PRO A 34 -5.97 63.24 -9.77
N LEU A 35 -6.01 63.20 -11.13
CA LEU A 35 -5.33 64.06 -12.13
C LEU A 35 -3.81 63.78 -12.36
N SER A 36 -3.31 63.52 -13.58
CA SER A 36 -3.19 64.28 -14.86
C SER A 36 -1.85 65.05 -14.92
N ASP A 37 -1.19 65.33 -16.06
CA ASP A 37 -1.60 65.29 -17.48
C ASP A 37 -0.54 64.71 -18.43
N ALA A 38 -0.91 64.62 -19.72
CA ALA A 38 -0.04 64.43 -20.89
C ALA A 38 -0.10 65.73 -21.75
N PRO A 39 0.67 65.93 -22.86
CA PRO A 39 1.31 64.90 -23.68
C PRO A 39 2.67 65.27 -24.34
N SER A 40 3.06 64.39 -25.28
CA SER A 40 3.88 64.60 -26.49
C SER A 40 3.95 66.05 -27.04
N LEU A 41 5.07 66.50 -27.61
CA LEU A 41 5.60 66.22 -28.98
C LEU A 41 7.02 66.91 -29.07
N ASP A 42 7.87 66.86 -30.11
CA ASP A 42 7.79 66.32 -31.48
C ASP A 42 9.18 66.06 -32.12
N LEU A 43 9.19 65.66 -33.40
CA LEU A 43 10.17 65.96 -34.47
C LEU A 43 11.62 65.40 -34.43
N GLU A 44 11.80 64.36 -35.26
CA GLU A 44 12.91 64.16 -36.23
C GLU A 44 13.07 65.40 -37.18
N PRO A 45 14.12 65.58 -38.05
CA PRO A 45 14.64 64.53 -38.97
C PRO A 45 16.08 64.70 -39.56
N VAL A 46 16.33 64.03 -40.70
CA VAL A 46 17.13 64.48 -41.89
C VAL A 46 18.67 64.26 -41.88
N ILE A 47 19.17 63.26 -42.64
CA ILE A 47 19.96 63.36 -43.92
C ILE A 47 21.49 63.49 -43.70
N ASN A 48 22.46 62.92 -44.46
CA ASN A 48 22.64 61.82 -45.45
C ASN A 48 24.19 61.59 -45.55
N GLU A 49 24.88 60.73 -46.33
CA GLU A 49 24.69 59.61 -47.28
C GLU A 49 26.05 58.80 -47.26
N GLN A 50 26.47 57.81 -48.06
CA GLN A 50 25.99 57.00 -49.21
C GLN A 50 26.67 55.58 -49.09
N GLY A 51 26.85 54.68 -50.08
CA GLY A 51 26.44 54.63 -51.49
C GLY A 51 27.02 53.42 -52.26
N SER A 52 26.12 52.64 -52.89
CA SER A 52 26.39 51.58 -53.91
C SER A 52 27.21 50.33 -53.48
N GLY A 53 27.04 49.14 -54.07
CA GLY A 53 26.05 48.65 -55.06
C GLY A 53 25.56 47.23 -54.68
N ARG A 54 24.30 46.87 -54.97
CA ARG A 54 23.85 46.04 -56.13
C ARG A 54 24.42 44.60 -56.13
N ARG A 55 23.63 43.52 -56.32
CA ARG A 55 22.20 43.39 -56.67
C ARG A 55 21.66 41.95 -56.41
N ILE A 56 20.37 41.82 -56.03
CA ILE A 56 19.30 40.93 -56.61
C ILE A 56 19.58 39.41 -56.81
N LEU A 57 18.68 38.44 -56.52
CA LEU A 57 17.40 38.37 -55.78
C LEU A 57 17.01 36.89 -55.57
N SER A 58 16.23 36.58 -54.52
CA SER A 58 15.34 35.39 -54.41
C SER A 58 16.00 33.98 -54.45
N GLY A 59 15.33 32.87 -54.12
CA GLY A 59 14.03 32.74 -53.45
C GLY A 59 13.54 31.29 -53.29
N ALA A 60 13.21 30.92 -52.05
CA ALA A 60 12.27 29.86 -51.65
C ALA A 60 12.62 28.35 -51.77
N LEU A 61 12.03 27.63 -50.78
CA LEU A 61 11.54 26.24 -50.78
C LEU A 61 12.45 25.02 -50.54
N HIS A 62 11.81 24.00 -49.98
CA HIS A 62 12.39 22.73 -49.51
C HIS A 62 12.45 21.66 -50.61
N ARG A 63 13.41 20.72 -50.48
CA ARG A 63 13.12 19.27 -50.43
C ARG A 63 14.27 18.49 -49.78
N ARG A 64 14.02 17.21 -49.46
CA ARG A 64 15.04 16.26 -48.99
C ARG A 64 15.67 15.55 -50.19
N PRO A 65 16.98 15.27 -50.18
CA PRO A 65 17.56 14.15 -50.93
C PRO A 65 17.23 12.81 -50.25
N GLY A 66 17.19 11.74 -51.05
CA GLY A 66 16.97 10.37 -50.60
C GLY A 66 18.27 9.58 -50.40
N VAL A 67 18.15 8.25 -50.44
CA VAL A 67 19.28 7.31 -50.51
C VAL A 67 19.83 7.31 -51.94
N VAL A 68 21.14 7.12 -52.06
CA VAL A 68 21.81 6.70 -53.31
C VAL A 68 22.58 5.42 -52.97
N GLU A 69 22.50 4.42 -53.83
CA GLU A 69 23.27 3.19 -53.72
C GLU A 69 24.52 3.30 -54.61
N ASN A 70 25.66 2.78 -54.14
CA ASN A 70 26.92 2.84 -54.87
C ASN A 70 27.19 1.53 -55.61
N GLU A 71 27.20 1.57 -56.94
CA GLU A 71 27.92 0.59 -57.75
C GLU A 71 29.36 1.04 -57.97
N GLN A 72 30.32 0.26 -57.46
CA GLN A 72 31.63 -0.03 -58.08
C GLN A 72 32.44 -0.91 -57.12
N GLY A 73 32.92 -2.06 -57.60
CA GLY A 73 33.61 -3.05 -56.80
C GLY A 73 35.14 -2.90 -56.85
N SER A 74 35.80 -3.18 -55.72
CA SER A 74 37.20 -3.64 -55.70
C SER A 74 37.47 -4.43 -54.41
N LEU A 75 38.27 -5.49 -54.54
CA LEU A 75 38.54 -6.47 -53.47
C LEU A 75 39.71 -6.02 -52.59
N HIS A 76 39.55 -6.05 -51.27
CA HIS A 76 40.65 -5.81 -50.32
C HIS A 76 40.64 -6.76 -49.12
N LEU A 77 41.85 -7.23 -48.78
CA LEU A 77 42.13 -8.28 -47.79
C LEU A 77 41.84 -7.85 -46.34
N PRO A 78 41.55 -8.79 -45.41
CA PRO A 78 41.09 -8.51 -44.06
C PRO A 78 42.21 -7.95 -43.14
N ARG A 79 42.47 -6.64 -43.24
CA ARG A 79 43.46 -5.95 -42.38
C ARG A 79 42.99 -5.91 -40.92
N ARG A 80 43.86 -6.33 -39.99
CA ARG A 80 43.62 -6.43 -38.54
C ARG A 80 42.80 -5.26 -37.98
N VAL A 81 41.62 -5.54 -37.42
CA VAL A 81 40.79 -4.54 -36.74
C VAL A 81 41.49 -4.05 -35.46
N ARG A 82 42.19 -2.91 -35.54
CA ARG A 82 42.65 -2.15 -34.37
C ARG A 82 41.43 -1.89 -33.47
N ARG A 83 41.46 -2.36 -32.22
CA ARG A 83 40.44 -2.04 -31.20
C ARG A 83 40.32 -0.51 -31.08
N VAL A 84 39.25 0.06 -31.63
CA VAL A 84 38.91 1.47 -31.39
C VAL A 84 38.65 1.65 -29.90
N ARG A 85 39.60 2.26 -29.19
CA ARG A 85 39.39 2.75 -27.82
C ARG A 85 38.21 3.72 -27.89
N LYS A 86 37.06 3.34 -27.30
CA LYS A 86 35.85 4.18 -27.32
C LYS A 86 36.18 5.57 -26.79
N LEU A 87 36.04 6.57 -27.65
CA LEU A 87 36.14 7.97 -27.27
C LEU A 87 35.13 8.25 -26.16
N VAL A 88 35.60 8.91 -25.09
CA VAL A 88 34.75 9.37 -24.00
C VAL A 88 34.11 10.68 -24.44
N GLU A 89 32.88 10.61 -24.95
CA GLU A 89 32.12 11.79 -25.37
C GLU A 89 31.98 12.78 -24.18
N PRO A 90 32.49 14.02 -24.31
CA PRO A 90 32.45 14.98 -23.21
C PRO A 90 30.99 15.43 -22.97
N THR A 91 30.43 15.03 -21.83
CA THR A 91 29.06 15.37 -21.47
C THR A 91 29.02 16.81 -20.99
N ARG A 92 28.23 17.65 -21.68
CA ARG A 92 27.94 19.00 -21.20
C ARG A 92 26.86 18.95 -20.12
N VAL A 93 27.09 19.67 -19.01
CA VAL A 93 26.13 19.85 -17.93
C VAL A 93 25.92 21.34 -17.74
N ARG A 94 24.69 21.82 -17.86
CA ARG A 94 24.32 23.22 -17.65
C ARG A 94 23.64 23.40 -16.31
N VAL A 95 24.21 24.26 -15.48
CA VAL A 95 23.68 24.63 -14.16
C VAL A 95 23.16 26.06 -14.21
N GLY A 96 22.21 26.42 -13.35
CA GLY A 96 21.84 27.81 -13.12
C GLY A 96 21.43 28.10 -11.67
N SER A 97 21.34 29.39 -11.35
CA SER A 97 20.79 29.92 -10.10
C SER A 97 19.74 30.99 -10.45
N TRP A 98 18.64 31.05 -9.69
CA TRP A 98 17.57 32.02 -9.93
C TRP A 98 16.69 32.19 -8.68
N ASN A 99 16.77 33.35 -8.02
CA ASN A 99 15.70 33.77 -7.12
C ASN A 99 14.40 33.97 -7.92
N VAL A 100 13.32 33.31 -7.50
CA VAL A 100 12.03 33.32 -8.23
C VAL A 100 10.92 34.14 -7.56
N GLY A 101 11.18 34.67 -6.36
CA GLY A 101 10.25 35.43 -5.51
C GLY A 101 9.05 34.64 -4.96
N SER A 102 8.59 33.59 -5.65
CA SER A 102 7.73 32.50 -5.14
C SER A 102 7.59 31.37 -6.17
N LEU A 103 7.61 30.10 -5.73
CA LEU A 103 7.24 28.97 -6.59
C LEU A 103 5.72 28.81 -6.79
N THR A 104 4.90 29.54 -6.02
CA THR A 104 3.44 29.46 -6.10
C THR A 104 2.94 30.00 -7.44
N GLY A 105 2.20 29.19 -8.20
CA GLY A 105 1.82 29.47 -9.58
C GLY A 105 2.96 29.22 -10.58
N LYS A 106 4.14 29.83 -10.35
CA LYS A 106 5.25 29.93 -11.32
C LYS A 106 5.99 28.62 -11.65
N LEU A 107 5.96 27.58 -10.81
CA LEU A 107 6.84 26.39 -10.97
C LEU A 107 6.82 25.75 -12.37
N ARG A 108 5.69 25.73 -13.10
CA ARG A 108 5.68 25.19 -14.47
C ARG A 108 6.37 26.10 -15.48
N GLU A 109 6.25 27.40 -15.33
CA GLU A 109 6.84 28.39 -16.23
C GLU A 109 8.36 28.42 -16.03
N ILE A 110 8.85 28.31 -14.79
CA ILE A 110 10.26 28.10 -14.45
C ILE A 110 10.83 26.82 -15.10
N VAL A 111 10.07 25.71 -15.06
CA VAL A 111 10.48 24.45 -15.70
C VAL A 111 10.46 24.55 -17.23
N ASP A 112 9.48 25.24 -17.82
CA ASP A 112 9.45 25.49 -19.27
C ASP A 112 10.63 26.38 -19.71
N VAL A 113 11.08 27.34 -18.88
CA VAL A 113 12.32 28.11 -19.09
C VAL A 113 13.55 27.21 -18.98
N ALA A 114 13.66 26.36 -17.95
CA ALA A 114 14.76 25.41 -17.80
C ALA A 114 14.88 24.47 -19.01
N VAL A 115 13.75 23.95 -19.52
CA VAL A 115 13.69 23.18 -20.77
C VAL A 115 14.17 24.00 -21.96
N ARG A 116 13.63 25.22 -22.15
CA ARG A 116 13.96 26.10 -23.29
C ARG A 116 15.44 26.48 -23.31
N ARG A 117 16.02 26.77 -22.15
CA ARG A 117 17.43 27.13 -21.95
C ARG A 117 18.35 25.91 -21.75
N ARG A 118 17.82 24.68 -21.82
CA ARG A 118 18.54 23.39 -21.64
C ARG A 118 19.30 23.28 -20.31
N VAL A 119 18.77 23.86 -19.24
CA VAL A 119 19.36 23.78 -17.89
C VAL A 119 19.06 22.40 -17.29
N ASN A 120 20.10 21.67 -16.90
CA ASN A 120 19.97 20.32 -16.33
C ASN A 120 19.72 20.34 -14.82
N ILE A 121 20.28 21.35 -14.14
CA ILE A 121 20.25 21.56 -12.69
C ILE A 121 20.01 23.06 -12.44
N LEU A 122 18.97 23.42 -11.70
CA LEU A 122 18.64 24.80 -11.37
C LEU A 122 18.47 24.96 -9.86
N CYS A 123 19.35 25.74 -9.22
CA CYS A 123 19.13 26.26 -7.87
C CYS A 123 18.02 27.32 -7.91
N VAL A 124 17.11 27.30 -6.94
CA VAL A 124 15.99 28.25 -6.84
C VAL A 124 15.83 28.80 -5.43
N GLN A 125 15.82 30.12 -5.33
CA GLN A 125 15.71 30.89 -4.10
C GLN A 125 14.33 31.56 -3.98
N GLU A 126 13.96 31.96 -2.76
CA GLU A 126 12.60 32.41 -2.39
C GLU A 126 11.46 31.51 -2.92
N THR A 127 11.60 30.20 -2.74
CA THR A 127 10.53 29.25 -3.07
C THR A 127 9.24 29.55 -2.28
N LYS A 128 9.36 30.11 -1.07
CA LYS A 128 8.29 30.49 -0.13
C LYS A 128 7.35 29.34 0.25
N TRP A 129 7.86 28.10 0.17
CA TRP A 129 7.11 26.86 0.37
C TRP A 129 7.51 26.13 1.66
N LYS A 130 6.55 25.87 2.54
CA LYS A 130 6.80 25.18 3.81
C LYS A 130 7.10 23.68 3.66
N GLY A 131 8.11 23.24 4.39
CA GLY A 131 8.47 21.84 4.66
C GLY A 131 9.63 21.30 3.82
N GLN A 132 10.42 20.41 4.41
CA GLN A 132 11.53 19.70 3.78
C GLN A 132 11.01 18.51 2.95
N LYS A 133 11.04 18.58 1.61
CA LYS A 133 10.43 17.56 0.72
C LYS A 133 11.12 17.48 -0.64
N ALA A 134 10.74 16.45 -1.41
CA ALA A 134 10.88 16.43 -2.86
C ALA A 134 9.51 16.41 -3.58
N LYS A 135 9.48 16.82 -4.85
CA LYS A 135 8.27 16.95 -5.67
C LYS A 135 8.60 16.80 -7.16
N GLU A 136 8.09 15.74 -7.78
CA GLU A 136 8.15 15.58 -9.25
C GLU A 136 7.14 16.50 -9.95
N VAL A 137 7.55 17.14 -11.06
CA VAL A 137 6.72 18.09 -11.80
C VAL A 137 5.95 17.37 -12.92
N GLU A 138 4.67 17.09 -12.66
CA GLU A 138 3.75 16.37 -13.55
C GLU A 138 3.89 16.80 -15.04
N GLY A 139 4.25 15.85 -15.90
CA GLY A 139 4.31 16.01 -17.36
C GLY A 139 5.60 16.60 -17.94
N THR A 140 6.54 17.08 -17.11
CA THR A 140 7.77 17.73 -17.60
C THR A 140 9.02 16.86 -17.50
N GLY A 141 8.98 15.85 -16.63
CA GLY A 141 10.12 15.00 -16.30
C GLY A 141 11.07 15.56 -15.24
N PHE A 142 10.98 16.83 -14.85
CA PHE A 142 11.81 17.42 -13.78
C PHE A 142 11.36 17.00 -12.37
N LYS A 143 12.28 17.04 -11.40
CA LYS A 143 12.01 16.86 -9.97
C LYS A 143 12.69 17.97 -9.17
N LEU A 144 11.94 18.57 -8.24
CA LEU A 144 12.40 19.58 -7.30
C LEU A 144 12.65 18.94 -5.93
N TRP A 145 13.74 19.31 -5.27
CA TRP A 145 13.98 19.13 -3.83
C TRP A 145 13.99 20.51 -3.19
N TYR A 146 13.37 20.69 -2.01
CA TYR A 146 13.29 22.00 -1.36
C TYR A 146 13.25 21.91 0.18
N THR A 147 13.48 23.06 0.82
CA THR A 147 13.31 23.33 2.27
C THR A 147 12.59 24.66 2.51
N GLY A 148 12.03 24.86 3.70
CA GLY A 148 11.26 26.05 4.07
C GLY A 148 10.61 25.92 5.46
N THR A 149 10.84 26.87 6.38
CA THR A 149 10.28 26.81 7.75
C THR A 149 8.83 27.26 7.79
N ALA A 150 8.49 28.31 7.02
CA ALA A 150 7.20 28.96 6.99
C ALA A 150 6.60 28.97 5.58
N THR A 151 5.31 29.31 5.48
CA THR A 151 4.67 29.68 4.22
C THR A 151 4.90 31.16 3.95
N ASN A 152 5.14 31.54 2.68
CA ASN A 152 5.34 32.93 2.25
C ASN A 152 6.65 33.61 2.75
N LYS A 153 7.56 32.89 3.41
CA LYS A 153 8.89 33.38 3.84
C LYS A 153 9.99 32.39 3.42
N ASN A 154 11.14 32.93 2.98
CA ASN A 154 12.39 32.23 2.64
C ASN A 154 12.20 30.97 1.74
N GLY A 155 13.07 29.96 1.91
CA GLY A 155 12.97 28.63 1.32
C GLY A 155 13.77 28.47 0.02
N VAL A 156 14.70 27.53 -0.02
CA VAL A 156 15.52 27.19 -1.20
C VAL A 156 15.22 25.81 -1.77
N GLY A 157 15.66 25.55 -3.01
CA GLY A 157 15.52 24.25 -3.66
C GLY A 157 16.47 24.02 -4.84
N VAL A 158 16.55 22.76 -5.27
CA VAL A 158 17.28 22.34 -6.48
C VAL A 158 16.34 21.54 -7.39
N LEU A 159 16.23 21.99 -8.63
CA LEU A 159 15.36 21.44 -9.67
C LEU A 159 16.22 20.72 -10.72
N ILE A 160 16.02 19.40 -10.89
CA ILE A 160 16.88 18.54 -11.72
C ILE A 160 16.07 17.85 -12.81
N ASP A 161 16.65 17.76 -14.02
CA ASP A 161 16.03 17.20 -15.24
C ASP A 161 15.77 15.68 -15.18
N LYS A 162 15.12 15.14 -16.24
CA LYS A 162 14.79 13.71 -16.30
C LYS A 162 16.00 12.78 -16.49
N SER A 163 17.13 13.31 -16.94
CA SER A 163 18.41 12.61 -17.17
C SER A 163 19.11 12.37 -15.84
N LEU A 164 19.21 13.41 -15.01
CA LEU A 164 20.05 13.48 -13.83
C LEU A 164 19.28 13.22 -12.52
N LYS A 165 17.95 13.43 -12.45
CA LYS A 165 17.17 13.22 -11.20
C LYS A 165 17.24 11.80 -10.62
N TYR A 166 17.57 10.80 -11.45
CA TYR A 166 17.77 9.42 -11.02
C TYR A 166 19.20 9.15 -10.52
N GLY A 167 20.08 10.14 -10.55
CA GLY A 167 21.43 10.12 -9.99
C GLY A 167 21.50 10.60 -8.54
N VAL A 168 20.46 11.25 -7.99
CA VAL A 168 20.48 11.77 -6.61
C VAL A 168 20.56 10.65 -5.58
N VAL A 169 21.58 10.73 -4.71
CA VAL A 169 21.94 9.72 -3.70
C VAL A 169 21.89 10.23 -2.25
N ASP A 170 21.98 11.53 -2.01
CA ASP A 170 21.81 12.16 -0.69
C ASP A 170 21.28 13.61 -0.81
N VAL A 171 20.61 14.11 0.23
CA VAL A 171 20.05 15.47 0.30
C VAL A 171 20.09 16.01 1.74
N LYS A 172 21.02 16.92 2.02
CA LYS A 172 21.13 17.65 3.30
C LYS A 172 20.39 18.98 3.24
N ARG A 173 19.89 19.47 4.37
CA ARG A 173 19.08 20.70 4.47
C ARG A 173 19.37 21.43 5.78
N VAL A 174 19.75 22.70 5.71
CA VAL A 174 20.01 23.56 6.88
C VAL A 174 19.07 24.78 6.81
N GLY A 175 18.25 24.93 7.86
CA GLY A 175 17.20 25.94 7.94
C GLY A 175 16.25 25.96 6.73
N ASP A 176 15.90 27.17 6.29
CA ASP A 176 15.24 27.43 5.00
C ASP A 176 16.11 28.18 3.98
N ARG A 177 17.40 28.35 4.30
CA ARG A 177 18.38 29.08 3.48
C ARG A 177 19.32 28.18 2.68
N ILE A 178 19.54 26.92 3.09
CA ILE A 178 20.56 26.05 2.47
C ILE A 178 20.02 24.63 2.22
N ILE A 179 20.27 24.12 1.02
CA ILE A 179 20.02 22.71 0.64
C ILE A 179 21.15 22.19 -0.23
N LEU A 180 21.71 21.03 0.12
CA LEU A 180 22.72 20.31 -0.66
C LEU A 180 22.07 19.07 -1.28
N VAL A 181 22.24 18.88 -2.58
CA VAL A 181 21.81 17.68 -3.31
C VAL A 181 23.03 17.00 -3.93
N LYS A 182 23.30 15.77 -3.51
CA LYS A 182 24.41 14.94 -4.01
C LYS A 182 23.90 13.98 -5.08
N LEU A 183 24.53 13.98 -6.25
CA LEU A 183 24.15 13.16 -7.41
C LEU A 183 25.34 12.49 -8.10
N VAL A 184 25.10 11.27 -8.59
CA VAL A 184 26.07 10.46 -9.33
C VAL A 184 25.69 10.42 -10.81
N ILE A 185 26.61 10.85 -11.68
CA ILE A 185 26.44 10.94 -13.13
C ILE A 185 27.52 10.08 -13.81
N GLY A 186 27.18 8.85 -14.16
CA GLY A 186 28.17 7.88 -14.65
C GLY A 186 29.13 7.47 -13.53
N ASP A 187 30.40 7.79 -13.69
CA ASP A 187 31.47 7.66 -12.71
C ASP A 187 31.73 8.95 -11.89
N LEU A 188 31.11 10.08 -12.26
CA LEU A 188 31.28 11.37 -11.56
C LEU A 188 30.34 11.49 -10.34
N VAL A 189 30.89 11.93 -9.20
CA VAL A 189 30.11 12.37 -8.03
C VAL A 189 30.10 13.90 -7.96
N LEU A 190 28.92 14.48 -7.84
CA LEU A 190 28.67 15.91 -7.85
C LEU A 190 27.76 16.33 -6.70
N ASN A 191 28.08 17.44 -6.05
CA ASN A 191 27.33 18.07 -4.98
C ASN A 191 26.86 19.45 -5.43
N VAL A 192 25.58 19.76 -5.20
CA VAL A 192 24.96 21.02 -5.61
C VAL A 192 24.30 21.66 -4.40
N ILE A 193 24.81 22.80 -3.97
CA ILE A 193 24.21 23.63 -2.93
C ILE A 193 23.35 24.72 -3.56
N SER A 194 22.12 24.88 -3.08
CA SER A 194 21.34 26.11 -3.28
C SER A 194 21.31 26.89 -1.98
N ALA A 195 21.78 28.13 -2.02
CA ALA A 195 21.90 29.04 -0.89
C ALA A 195 21.05 30.31 -1.08
N TYR A 196 20.59 30.90 0.03
CA TYR A 196 19.90 32.19 0.09
C TYR A 196 20.30 32.95 1.37
N ALA A 197 21.24 33.89 1.25
CA ALA A 197 21.76 34.65 2.37
C ALA A 197 20.71 35.62 2.97
N PRO A 198 20.89 36.14 4.19
CA PRO A 198 20.16 37.33 4.64
C PRO A 198 20.40 38.53 3.71
N GLN A 199 19.43 39.43 3.67
CA GLN A 199 19.60 40.76 3.08
C GLN A 199 20.53 41.61 3.95
N VAL A 200 21.23 42.55 3.32
CA VAL A 200 22.05 43.58 3.97
C VAL A 200 21.21 44.30 5.05
N GLY A 201 21.80 44.53 6.23
CA GLY A 201 21.13 45.18 7.36
C GLY A 201 20.20 44.31 8.21
N LEU A 202 20.12 42.99 7.97
CA LEU A 202 19.47 42.06 8.91
C LEU A 202 20.42 41.65 10.06
N ASN A 203 19.83 41.28 11.21
CA ASN A 203 20.51 40.83 12.43
C ASN A 203 21.68 39.87 12.16
N GLU A 204 22.87 40.26 12.63
CA GLU A 204 24.14 39.55 12.53
C GLU A 204 24.08 38.08 12.99
N ASN A 205 23.28 37.75 14.01
CA ASN A 205 23.11 36.34 14.44
C ASN A 205 22.54 35.48 13.28
N SER A 206 21.65 36.02 12.46
CA SER A 206 21.09 35.33 11.29
C SER A 206 22.01 35.33 10.06
N LYS A 207 23.06 36.17 10.03
CA LYS A 207 24.18 36.03 9.08
C LYS A 207 25.12 34.92 9.52
N ARG A 208 25.51 34.91 10.80
CA ARG A 208 26.38 33.89 11.38
C ARG A 208 25.81 32.47 11.23
N GLU A 209 24.55 32.26 11.63
CA GLU A 209 23.83 30.98 11.44
C GLU A 209 23.80 30.52 9.97
N PHE A 210 23.86 31.45 9.00
CA PHE A 210 23.88 31.13 7.58
C PHE A 210 25.29 30.74 7.10
N TRP A 211 26.33 31.47 7.52
CA TRP A 211 27.71 31.16 7.15
C TRP A 211 28.20 29.86 7.78
N GLU A 212 28.04 29.69 9.10
CA GLU A 212 28.35 28.43 9.81
C GLU A 212 27.66 27.23 9.14
N GLY A 213 26.36 27.36 8.83
CA GLY A 213 25.57 26.33 8.16
C GLY A 213 25.92 26.08 6.68
N LEU A 214 26.69 26.97 6.04
CA LEU A 214 27.23 26.79 4.69
C LEU A 214 28.62 26.14 4.73
N GLU A 215 29.46 26.55 5.68
CA GLU A 215 30.79 26.01 5.96
C GLU A 215 30.72 24.52 6.33
N ASP A 216 29.81 24.14 7.25
CA ASP A 216 29.50 22.75 7.59
C ASP A 216 29.16 21.92 6.34
N MET A 217 28.37 22.50 5.44
CA MET A 217 27.88 21.83 4.23
C MET A 217 29.01 21.63 3.21
N VAL A 218 29.89 22.62 3.02
CA VAL A 218 31.07 22.52 2.13
C VAL A 218 32.14 21.59 2.71
N SER A 219 32.48 21.73 4.00
CA SER A 219 33.43 20.87 4.71
C SER A 219 33.02 19.39 4.67
N SER A 220 31.71 19.12 4.63
CA SER A 220 31.17 17.76 4.51
C SER A 220 31.26 17.13 3.11
N VAL A 221 31.88 17.79 2.12
CA VAL A 221 32.08 17.30 0.74
C VAL A 221 33.56 16.95 0.50
N PRO A 222 33.91 15.66 0.31
CA PRO A 222 35.29 15.23 0.08
C PRO A 222 35.96 15.98 -1.09
N VAL A 223 37.28 16.22 -1.00
CA VAL A 223 38.03 17.03 -1.98
C VAL A 223 37.88 16.50 -3.41
N GLY A 224 38.00 15.19 -3.62
CA GLY A 224 37.84 14.55 -4.93
C GLY A 224 36.41 14.48 -5.50
N GLU A 225 35.41 15.00 -4.78
CA GLU A 225 34.05 15.15 -5.31
C GLU A 225 33.80 16.58 -5.81
N LYS A 226 32.99 16.70 -6.87
CA LYS A 226 32.73 17.98 -7.51
C LYS A 226 31.69 18.78 -6.72
N LEU A 227 31.84 20.10 -6.68
CA LEU A 227 31.02 21.01 -5.88
C LEU A 227 30.61 22.26 -6.67
N PHE A 228 29.30 22.51 -6.74
CA PHE A 228 28.71 23.75 -7.20
C PHE A 228 27.90 24.39 -6.07
N ILE A 229 28.00 25.71 -5.89
CA ILE A 229 27.10 26.50 -5.05
C ILE A 229 26.40 27.52 -5.96
N GLY A 230 25.07 27.45 -6.05
CA GLY A 230 24.24 28.43 -6.74
C GLY A 230 23.42 29.21 -5.72
N GLY A 231 23.74 30.49 -5.54
CA GLY A 231 23.19 31.33 -4.48
C GLY A 231 22.54 32.61 -5.00
N ASP A 232 21.60 33.13 -4.23
CA ASP A 232 21.39 34.57 -4.09
C ASP A 232 22.01 34.93 -2.74
N LEU A 233 23.12 35.67 -2.77
CA LEU A 233 23.98 35.88 -1.60
C LEU A 233 23.90 37.30 -1.05
N ASN A 234 23.09 38.18 -1.65
CA ASN A 234 22.84 39.58 -1.24
C ASN A 234 24.07 40.52 -1.09
N GLY A 235 25.31 40.03 -1.12
CA GLY A 235 26.55 40.82 -1.12
C GLY A 235 27.02 41.24 -2.51
N HIS A 236 27.76 42.35 -2.57
CA HIS A 236 28.30 42.95 -3.78
C HIS A 236 29.82 42.76 -3.83
N VAL A 237 30.33 41.89 -4.70
CA VAL A 237 31.78 41.59 -4.79
C VAL A 237 32.63 42.68 -5.46
N GLY A 238 31.97 43.57 -6.22
CA GLY A 238 32.59 44.68 -6.94
C GLY A 238 33.15 44.32 -8.32
N THR A 239 33.76 45.29 -9.01
CA THR A 239 34.50 45.08 -10.27
C THR A 239 35.93 44.59 -10.05
N SER A 240 36.63 45.08 -9.02
CA SER A 240 38.04 44.78 -8.80
C SER A 240 38.28 43.40 -8.18
N SER A 241 39.35 42.72 -8.61
CA SER A 241 39.88 41.51 -8.00
C SER A 241 40.83 41.75 -6.83
N THR A 242 41.25 42.99 -6.55
CA THR A 242 42.28 43.33 -5.55
C THR A 242 42.07 42.57 -4.23
N SER A 243 43.14 41.93 -3.77
CA SER A 243 43.25 41.08 -2.57
C SER A 243 42.55 39.72 -2.65
N PHE A 244 41.97 39.37 -3.80
CA PHE A 244 41.23 38.12 -4.04
C PHE A 244 41.57 37.49 -5.40
N GLU A 245 42.83 37.66 -5.84
CA GLU A 245 43.37 37.16 -7.09
C GLU A 245 43.17 35.63 -7.24
N GLY A 246 42.45 35.23 -8.28
CA GLY A 246 42.12 33.82 -8.54
C GLY A 246 40.84 33.31 -7.86
N VAL A 247 40.27 34.05 -6.91
CA VAL A 247 38.90 33.89 -6.38
C VAL A 247 37.92 34.78 -7.15
N HIS A 248 38.35 36.00 -7.46
CA HIS A 248 37.66 36.98 -8.31
C HIS A 248 38.38 37.16 -9.65
N GLY A 249 37.61 37.27 -10.74
CA GLY A 249 38.15 37.25 -12.11
C GLY A 249 38.30 38.61 -12.80
N GLY A 250 38.01 39.72 -12.12
CA GLY A 250 38.16 41.08 -12.65
C GLY A 250 37.02 41.58 -13.58
N PHE A 251 36.00 40.75 -13.82
CA PHE A 251 34.82 41.10 -14.62
C PHE A 251 33.51 41.07 -13.79
N GLY A 252 33.59 41.49 -12.52
CA GLY A 252 32.43 41.68 -11.65
C GLY A 252 31.62 42.95 -11.98
N PHE A 253 30.75 43.40 -11.07
CA PHE A 253 29.86 44.54 -11.31
C PHE A 253 29.56 45.34 -10.04
N GLY A 254 29.58 46.68 -10.16
CA GLY A 254 29.37 47.62 -9.06
C GLY A 254 30.59 47.81 -8.16
N THR A 255 30.40 48.47 -7.02
CA THR A 255 31.39 48.62 -5.94
C THR A 255 31.31 47.44 -4.97
N ARG A 256 32.43 47.09 -4.30
CA ARG A 256 32.45 46.04 -3.27
C ARG A 256 31.76 46.55 -1.98
N ASN A 257 31.08 45.68 -1.25
CA ASN A 257 30.54 45.96 0.10
C ASN A 257 30.91 44.86 1.10
N GLN A 258 30.62 45.06 2.40
CA GLN A 258 30.98 44.14 3.48
C GLN A 258 30.49 42.70 3.25
N GLU A 259 29.20 42.50 2.95
CA GLU A 259 28.67 41.16 2.65
C GLU A 259 29.28 40.56 1.36
N GLY A 260 29.75 41.39 0.42
CA GLY A 260 30.52 40.96 -0.75
C GLY A 260 31.93 40.49 -0.41
N GLU A 261 32.55 41.10 0.59
CA GLU A 261 33.86 40.71 1.12
C GLU A 261 33.75 39.43 1.97
N GLU A 262 32.66 39.22 2.70
CA GLU A 262 32.33 37.92 3.33
C GLU A 262 32.27 36.79 2.27
N ILE A 263 31.59 37.02 1.14
CA ILE A 263 31.53 36.04 0.03
C ILE A 263 32.93 35.73 -0.54
N LEU A 264 33.79 36.74 -0.66
CA LEU A 264 35.15 36.60 -1.18
C LEU A 264 36.09 35.88 -0.18
N ASN A 265 36.01 36.20 1.11
CA ASN A 265 36.74 35.52 2.18
C ASN A 265 36.33 34.05 2.32
N PHE A 266 35.02 33.76 2.31
CA PHE A 266 34.51 32.39 2.28
C PHE A 266 35.02 31.62 1.05
N ALA A 267 34.99 32.25 -0.13
CA ALA A 267 35.46 31.61 -1.35
C ALA A 267 36.99 31.38 -1.34
N LEU A 268 37.77 32.27 -0.72
CA LEU A 268 39.20 32.09 -0.51
C LEU A 268 39.50 30.92 0.44
N ALA A 269 38.83 30.87 1.61
CA ALA A 269 39.05 29.85 2.64
C ALA A 269 38.76 28.42 2.17
N TYR A 270 37.82 28.23 1.24
CA TYR A 270 37.43 26.92 0.70
C TYR A 270 37.97 26.64 -0.72
N ASP A 271 38.98 27.40 -1.16
CA ASP A 271 39.66 27.29 -2.46
C ASP A 271 38.67 27.26 -3.64
N MET A 272 37.77 28.25 -3.64
CA MET A 272 36.69 28.44 -4.61
C MET A 272 36.89 29.69 -5.48
N PHE A 273 36.18 29.75 -6.61
CA PHE A 273 36.14 30.93 -7.48
C PHE A 273 34.70 31.29 -7.88
N ILE A 274 34.45 32.59 -8.06
CA ILE A 274 33.12 33.13 -8.39
C ILE A 274 32.96 33.21 -9.92
N ALA A 275 32.34 32.20 -10.53
CA ALA A 275 32.34 32.01 -11.98
C ALA A 275 31.73 33.18 -12.78
N ASN A 276 30.80 33.93 -12.20
CA ASN A 276 30.23 35.14 -12.81
C ASN A 276 31.30 36.17 -13.22
N THR A 277 32.43 36.20 -12.51
CA THR A 277 33.40 37.31 -12.52
C THR A 277 34.62 37.04 -13.42
N PHE A 278 34.73 35.85 -14.00
CA PHE A 278 35.87 35.41 -14.85
C PHE A 278 35.62 35.55 -16.36
N PHE A 279 34.43 35.94 -16.78
CA PHE A 279 34.08 36.05 -18.19
C PHE A 279 33.65 37.49 -18.52
N ARG A 280 34.42 38.20 -19.35
CA ARG A 280 34.06 39.53 -19.87
C ARG A 280 32.69 39.46 -20.59
N LYS A 281 31.69 40.20 -20.10
CA LYS A 281 30.35 40.36 -20.70
C LYS A 281 29.99 41.83 -20.87
N ARG A 282 28.91 42.11 -21.62
CA ARG A 282 28.21 43.41 -21.60
C ARG A 282 27.47 43.57 -20.27
N THR A 283 27.30 44.80 -19.80
CA THR A 283 26.73 45.15 -18.48
C THR A 283 25.36 44.50 -18.20
N SER A 284 24.48 44.45 -19.20
CA SER A 284 23.17 43.80 -19.13
C SER A 284 23.20 42.28 -18.92
N HIS A 285 24.36 41.65 -19.12
CA HIS A 285 24.63 40.23 -18.88
C HIS A 285 25.49 39.98 -17.61
N LEU A 286 25.81 41.03 -16.85
CA LEU A 286 26.49 40.96 -15.54
C LEU A 286 25.52 41.22 -14.38
N ALA A 287 24.65 42.23 -14.48
CA ALA A 287 23.69 42.57 -13.44
C ALA A 287 22.57 41.52 -13.33
N THR A 288 22.49 40.85 -12.18
CA THR A 288 21.55 39.74 -11.89
C THR A 288 20.21 40.25 -11.38
N PHE A 289 20.22 41.33 -10.60
CA PHE A 289 19.05 41.98 -10.02
C PHE A 289 18.81 43.37 -10.66
N SER A 290 17.56 43.80 -10.71
CA SER A 290 17.15 45.12 -11.23
C SER A 290 15.84 45.57 -10.59
N SER A 291 15.80 46.79 -10.05
CA SER A 291 14.61 47.37 -9.40
C SER A 291 14.61 48.90 -9.56
N GLY A 292 13.64 49.42 -10.30
CA GLY A 292 13.69 50.81 -10.77
C GLY A 292 14.91 51.04 -11.66
N GLN A 293 15.64 52.14 -11.41
CA GLN A 293 16.93 52.42 -12.07
C GLN A 293 18.10 51.62 -11.48
N HIS A 294 17.97 51.06 -10.28
CA HIS A 294 19.06 50.35 -9.61
C HIS A 294 19.26 48.95 -10.20
N THR A 295 20.52 48.58 -10.41
CA THR A 295 20.92 47.23 -10.85
C THR A 295 22.08 46.75 -10.00
N SER A 296 22.17 45.44 -9.74
CA SER A 296 23.23 44.84 -8.92
C SER A 296 23.54 43.40 -9.37
N GLN A 297 24.64 42.85 -8.86
CA GLN A 297 25.05 41.47 -9.06
C GLN A 297 25.12 40.80 -7.68
N ILE A 298 24.10 39.98 -7.37
CA ILE A 298 23.92 39.30 -6.07
C ILE A 298 23.63 37.79 -6.22
N ASP A 299 23.24 37.34 -7.42
CA ASP A 299 23.05 35.92 -7.75
C ASP A 299 24.37 35.33 -8.30
N PHE A 300 25.00 34.40 -7.59
CA PHE A 300 26.33 33.86 -7.92
C PHE A 300 26.35 32.34 -8.14
N VAL A 301 27.34 31.89 -8.92
CA VAL A 301 27.74 30.48 -9.05
C VAL A 301 29.20 30.32 -8.63
N LEU A 302 29.44 29.61 -7.53
CA LEU A 302 30.78 29.30 -7.00
C LEU A 302 31.16 27.84 -7.25
N LEU A 303 32.46 27.61 -7.47
CA LEU A 303 33.07 26.30 -7.76
C LEU A 303 34.42 26.16 -7.09
N ARG A 304 34.89 24.93 -6.85
CA ARG A 304 36.31 24.68 -6.50
C ARG A 304 37.25 25.13 -7.63
N LYS A 305 38.40 25.66 -7.25
CA LYS A 305 39.47 26.19 -8.13
C LYS A 305 40.01 25.13 -9.11
N GLU A 306 40.11 23.88 -8.66
CA GLU A 306 40.46 22.72 -9.51
C GLU A 306 39.48 22.49 -10.69
N ASP A 307 38.21 22.87 -10.54
CA ASP A 307 37.18 22.71 -11.59
C ASP A 307 37.12 23.87 -12.58
N ARG A 308 37.97 24.90 -12.44
CA ARG A 308 37.99 26.07 -13.33
C ARG A 308 38.07 25.67 -14.81
N HIS A 309 38.88 24.67 -15.15
CA HIS A 309 39.03 24.16 -16.52
C HIS A 309 37.79 23.42 -17.07
N ALA A 310 36.84 23.02 -16.21
CA ALA A 310 35.58 22.42 -16.64
C ALA A 310 34.51 23.48 -16.97
N CYS A 311 34.67 24.71 -16.48
CA CYS A 311 33.77 25.85 -16.73
C CYS A 311 34.06 26.48 -18.10
N LEU A 312 33.08 26.45 -19.01
CA LEU A 312 33.21 26.99 -20.37
C LEU A 312 32.72 28.44 -20.50
N ASP A 313 31.67 28.79 -19.77
CA ASP A 313 30.99 30.08 -19.84
C ASP A 313 30.08 30.26 -18.61
N CYS A 314 30.01 31.47 -18.06
CA CYS A 314 28.98 31.89 -17.11
C CYS A 314 28.36 33.21 -17.58
N LYS A 315 27.02 33.33 -17.53
CA LYS A 315 26.29 34.53 -17.97
C LYS A 315 24.90 34.65 -17.35
N VAL A 316 24.44 35.90 -17.21
CA VAL A 316 23.04 36.22 -16.91
C VAL A 316 22.19 36.19 -18.19
N ILE A 317 20.93 35.77 -18.10
CA ILE A 317 19.93 35.78 -19.17
C ILE A 317 18.92 36.93 -18.90
N PRO A 318 19.02 38.08 -19.60
CA PRO A 318 18.27 39.29 -19.23
C PRO A 318 16.79 39.33 -19.65
N GLY A 319 16.25 38.28 -20.29
CA GLY A 319 14.96 38.32 -21.00
C GLY A 319 14.02 37.16 -20.72
N GLU A 320 13.79 36.81 -19.45
CA GLU A 320 12.82 35.77 -19.06
C GLU A 320 11.66 36.35 -18.23
N CYS A 321 10.46 36.39 -18.82
CA CYS A 321 9.29 37.12 -18.29
C CYS A 321 8.61 36.50 -17.04
N VAL A 322 9.23 35.53 -16.37
CA VAL A 322 8.66 34.80 -15.22
C VAL A 322 9.02 35.48 -13.88
N VAL A 323 10.13 36.23 -13.87
CA VAL A 323 10.65 37.01 -12.74
C VAL A 323 11.20 38.29 -13.34
N THR A 324 10.73 39.44 -12.88
CA THR A 324 11.10 40.75 -13.47
C THR A 324 12.34 41.37 -12.84
N GLN A 325 12.58 41.12 -11.55
CA GLN A 325 13.70 41.70 -10.80
C GLN A 325 14.98 40.85 -10.90
N HIS A 326 14.92 39.57 -10.51
CA HIS A 326 16.05 38.63 -10.64
C HIS A 326 16.05 37.91 -12.00
N LYS A 327 17.22 37.87 -12.63
CA LYS A 327 17.48 37.23 -13.91
C LYS A 327 18.16 35.87 -13.69
N LEU A 328 17.89 34.93 -14.60
CA LEU A 328 18.47 33.59 -14.54
C LEU A 328 19.98 33.62 -14.83
N VAL A 329 20.81 33.18 -13.87
CA VAL A 329 22.25 32.95 -14.07
C VAL A 329 22.46 31.53 -14.60
N VAL A 330 23.34 31.36 -15.59
CA VAL A 330 23.63 30.08 -16.24
C VAL A 330 25.12 29.87 -16.42
N ALA A 331 25.61 28.70 -16.00
CA ALA A 331 26.98 28.24 -16.23
C ALA A 331 27.01 26.92 -17.02
N ASP A 332 27.91 26.82 -17.99
CA ASP A 332 28.11 25.68 -18.90
C ASP A 332 29.37 24.89 -18.54
N PHE A 333 29.22 23.60 -18.19
CA PHE A 333 30.34 22.72 -17.81
C PHE A 333 30.58 21.59 -18.81
N ARG A 334 31.83 21.13 -18.90
CA ARG A 334 32.25 20.01 -19.77
C ARG A 334 32.97 18.92 -18.96
N PHE A 335 32.29 17.83 -18.65
CA PHE A 335 32.88 16.71 -17.89
C PHE A 335 33.18 15.50 -18.78
N LYS A 336 34.33 14.85 -18.55
CA LYS A 336 34.76 13.60 -19.19
C LYS A 336 34.05 12.38 -18.57
N ILE A 337 32.72 12.36 -18.59
CA ILE A 337 31.91 11.30 -17.97
C ILE A 337 32.00 10.02 -18.79
N ARG A 338 32.39 8.89 -18.17
CA ARG A 338 32.26 7.57 -18.83
C ARG A 338 30.82 7.13 -18.77
N LEU A 339 30.03 7.59 -19.75
CA LEU A 339 28.69 7.09 -20.02
C LEU A 339 28.73 5.62 -20.45
N GLN A 340 28.86 4.75 -19.45
CA GLN A 340 28.38 3.37 -19.46
C GLN A 340 26.91 3.41 -19.88
N ARG A 341 26.64 3.36 -21.20
CA ARG A 341 25.30 3.07 -21.73
C ARG A 341 24.90 1.74 -21.12
N ASN A 342 24.09 1.81 -20.07
CA ASN A 342 23.53 0.65 -19.40
C ASN A 342 22.62 -0.09 -20.40
N LYS A 343 23.24 -0.95 -21.22
CA LYS A 343 22.69 -2.26 -21.57
C LYS A 343 22.51 -3.02 -20.26
N HIS A 344 21.53 -2.60 -19.46
CA HIS A 344 20.66 -3.59 -18.85
C HIS A 344 20.23 -4.47 -20.02
N ASN A 345 20.70 -5.72 -20.05
CA ASN A 345 20.09 -6.72 -20.92
C ASN A 345 18.65 -6.83 -20.44
N LYS A 346 17.75 -6.12 -21.15
CA LYS A 346 16.36 -5.93 -20.75
C LYS A 346 15.64 -7.24 -20.97
N VAL A 347 15.81 -8.17 -20.03
CA VAL A 347 15.36 -9.57 -20.12
C VAL A 347 13.96 -9.60 -20.69
N THR A 348 13.85 -10.07 -21.92
CA THR A 348 12.59 -10.23 -22.63
C THR A 348 11.76 -11.24 -21.87
N ARG A 349 10.58 -10.82 -21.41
CA ARG A 349 9.68 -11.66 -20.62
C ARG A 349 8.40 -11.88 -21.39
N THR A 350 7.96 -13.12 -21.42
CA THR A 350 6.65 -13.53 -21.90
C THR A 350 5.55 -12.71 -21.23
N LYS A 351 4.58 -12.22 -22.02
CA LYS A 351 3.50 -11.33 -21.55
C LYS A 351 2.39 -12.10 -20.80
N TRP A 352 2.75 -12.88 -19.78
CA TRP A 352 1.86 -13.79 -19.02
C TRP A 352 0.55 -13.18 -18.47
N TRP A 353 0.41 -11.85 -18.40
CA TRP A 353 -0.86 -11.20 -18.07
C TRP A 353 -1.95 -11.38 -19.15
N LYS A 354 -1.58 -11.84 -20.36
CA LYS A 354 -2.47 -12.30 -21.43
C LYS A 354 -3.07 -13.71 -21.19
N LEU A 355 -2.61 -14.47 -20.20
CA LEU A 355 -3.15 -15.81 -19.87
C LEU A 355 -4.54 -15.65 -19.20
N LYS A 356 -5.54 -15.25 -20.01
CA LYS A 356 -6.96 -15.09 -19.66
C LYS A 356 -7.83 -15.21 -20.92
N GLY A 357 -9.08 -15.66 -20.76
CA GLY A 357 -10.05 -15.78 -21.84
C GLY A 357 -9.54 -16.70 -22.95
N ASP A 358 -10.01 -16.47 -24.16
CA ASP A 358 -9.78 -17.28 -25.37
C ASP A 358 -8.29 -17.52 -25.63
N VAL A 359 -7.45 -16.50 -25.43
CA VAL A 359 -5.98 -16.61 -25.60
C VAL A 359 -5.31 -17.53 -24.56
N ALA A 360 -5.96 -17.81 -23.42
CA ALA A 360 -5.52 -18.85 -22.50
C ALA A 360 -6.00 -20.24 -22.92
N GLN A 361 -7.16 -20.34 -23.55
CA GLN A 361 -7.70 -21.60 -24.04
C GLN A 361 -6.86 -22.13 -25.22
N THR A 362 -6.57 -21.29 -26.23
CA THR A 362 -5.65 -21.64 -27.34
C THR A 362 -4.24 -22.00 -26.85
N PHE A 363 -3.76 -21.31 -25.80
CA PHE A 363 -2.49 -21.66 -25.15
C PHE A 363 -2.55 -23.00 -24.42
N LYS A 364 -3.67 -23.30 -23.75
CA LYS A 364 -3.90 -24.58 -23.06
C LYS A 364 -3.91 -25.73 -24.05
N GLU A 365 -4.68 -25.60 -25.13
CA GLU A 365 -4.84 -26.61 -26.19
C GLU A 365 -3.49 -26.93 -26.84
N ARG A 366 -2.76 -25.92 -27.33
CA ARG A 366 -1.42 -26.13 -27.92
C ARG A 366 -0.41 -26.75 -26.96
N VAL A 367 -0.45 -26.45 -25.66
CA VAL A 367 0.45 -27.07 -24.67
C VAL A 367 0.01 -28.50 -24.31
N ILE A 368 -1.26 -28.84 -24.49
CA ILE A 368 -1.74 -30.23 -24.39
C ILE A 368 -1.27 -31.03 -25.62
N GLU A 369 -1.35 -30.45 -26.82
CA GLU A 369 -0.94 -31.06 -28.09
C GLU A 369 0.58 -31.20 -28.26
N GLU A 370 1.34 -30.10 -28.20
CA GLU A 370 2.81 -30.08 -28.36
C GLU A 370 3.58 -30.50 -27.09
N GLY A 371 2.89 -31.00 -26.06
CA GLY A 371 3.47 -31.23 -24.74
C GLY A 371 4.13 -32.62 -24.59
N PRO A 372 5.34 -32.72 -24.01
CA PRO A 372 5.98 -34.01 -23.72
C PRO A 372 5.35 -34.66 -22.46
N TRP A 373 4.10 -35.09 -22.59
CA TRP A 373 3.29 -35.63 -21.50
C TRP A 373 3.56 -37.11 -21.19
N ALA A 374 3.83 -37.90 -22.23
CA ALA A 374 4.07 -39.34 -22.12
C ALA A 374 5.54 -39.70 -21.81
N GLU A 375 6.48 -38.78 -22.03
CA GLU A 375 7.91 -39.06 -21.91
C GLU A 375 8.37 -39.37 -20.48
N GLU A 376 9.22 -40.39 -20.36
CA GLU A 376 9.89 -40.76 -19.12
C GLU A 376 11.41 -40.59 -19.25
N GLY A 377 12.11 -40.42 -18.13
CA GLY A 377 13.54 -40.13 -18.08
C GLY A 377 13.97 -39.49 -16.76
N ASP A 378 15.15 -38.88 -16.72
CA ASP A 378 15.57 -38.13 -15.54
C ASP A 378 14.79 -36.81 -15.37
N SER A 379 14.73 -36.30 -14.14
CA SER A 379 13.92 -35.12 -13.80
C SER A 379 14.35 -33.86 -14.55
N ASN A 380 15.64 -33.74 -14.90
CA ASN A 380 16.22 -32.63 -15.62
C ASN A 380 15.84 -32.66 -17.11
N ILE A 381 15.82 -33.84 -17.74
CA ILE A 381 15.31 -34.03 -19.12
C ILE A 381 13.82 -33.72 -19.17
N MET A 382 13.01 -34.37 -18.31
CA MET A 382 11.56 -34.15 -18.22
C MET A 382 11.23 -32.67 -18.06
N TRP A 383 11.85 -32.01 -17.06
CA TRP A 383 11.65 -30.58 -16.82
C TRP A 383 12.09 -29.72 -18.01
N ARG A 384 13.28 -29.97 -18.57
CA ARG A 384 13.85 -29.14 -19.64
C ARG A 384 12.96 -29.12 -20.88
N LYS A 385 12.49 -30.28 -21.35
CA LYS A 385 11.61 -30.38 -22.53
C LYS A 385 10.26 -29.69 -22.29
N MET A 386 9.56 -30.03 -21.19
CA MET A 386 8.27 -29.41 -20.84
C MET A 386 8.40 -27.88 -20.67
N ALA A 387 9.45 -27.41 -19.99
CA ALA A 387 9.69 -25.98 -19.81
C ALA A 387 10.10 -25.28 -21.12
N MET A 388 10.75 -25.95 -22.07
CA MET A 388 11.01 -25.39 -23.41
C MET A 388 9.71 -25.28 -24.22
N CYS A 389 8.87 -26.32 -24.26
CA CYS A 389 7.54 -26.30 -24.90
C CYS A 389 6.66 -25.16 -24.35
N ILE A 390 6.46 -25.10 -23.03
CA ILE A 390 5.71 -24.02 -22.36
C ILE A 390 6.26 -22.63 -22.71
N ARG A 391 7.60 -22.47 -22.77
CA ARG A 391 8.22 -21.17 -23.09
C ARG A 391 8.07 -20.79 -24.58
N LYS A 392 8.21 -21.75 -25.51
CA LYS A 392 7.98 -21.57 -26.95
C LYS A 392 6.57 -21.04 -27.19
N ILE A 393 5.55 -21.83 -26.86
CA ILE A 393 4.14 -21.56 -27.16
C ILE A 393 3.67 -20.28 -26.46
N ALA A 394 4.09 -20.05 -25.22
CA ALA A 394 3.78 -18.81 -24.53
C ALA A 394 4.46 -17.58 -25.14
N SER A 395 5.68 -17.72 -25.70
CA SER A 395 6.37 -16.62 -26.39
C SER A 395 5.70 -16.25 -27.71
N GLU A 396 5.11 -17.22 -28.41
CA GLU A 396 4.31 -17.03 -29.62
C GLU A 396 2.94 -16.41 -29.29
N ALA A 397 2.09 -17.12 -28.54
CA ALA A 397 0.71 -16.71 -28.25
C ALA A 397 0.62 -15.38 -27.49
N PHE A 398 1.51 -15.17 -26.50
CA PHE A 398 1.50 -13.93 -25.73
C PHE A 398 2.40 -12.85 -26.35
N GLY A 399 3.49 -13.23 -27.00
CA GLY A 399 4.54 -12.31 -27.43
C GLY A 399 5.48 -11.94 -26.28
N LEU A 400 6.73 -11.57 -26.61
CA LEU A 400 7.71 -11.08 -25.64
C LEU A 400 7.50 -9.58 -25.32
N SER A 401 7.90 -9.17 -24.11
CA SER A 401 7.92 -7.76 -23.70
C SER A 401 9.03 -7.00 -24.42
N GLN A 402 8.68 -6.16 -25.40
CA GLN A 402 9.63 -5.18 -25.93
C GLN A 402 10.16 -4.29 -24.80
N GLY A 403 11.47 -4.14 -24.69
CA GLY A 403 12.14 -3.49 -23.55
C GLY A 403 11.89 -1.98 -23.41
N ASN A 404 11.05 -1.40 -24.26
CA ASN A 404 10.57 -0.05 -24.06
C ASN A 404 9.34 -0.08 -23.15
N ARG A 405 9.51 0.47 -21.94
CA ARG A 405 8.52 1.46 -21.52
C ARG A 405 8.41 2.47 -22.67
N ARG A 406 7.35 2.38 -23.47
CA ARG A 406 6.68 3.62 -23.88
C ARG A 406 6.49 4.38 -22.57
N GLU A 407 7.01 5.60 -22.47
CA GLU A 407 6.65 6.47 -21.35
C GLU A 407 5.12 6.51 -21.36
N VAL A 408 4.48 5.88 -20.37
CA VAL A 408 3.03 6.02 -20.19
C VAL A 408 2.82 7.51 -20.15
N LYS A 409 1.98 8.09 -21.04
CA LYS A 409 1.65 9.52 -21.01
C LYS A 409 1.19 9.78 -19.56
N ASP A 410 2.05 10.39 -18.71
CA ASP A 410 2.04 10.15 -17.23
C ASP A 410 0.97 10.97 -16.50
N THR A 411 -0.13 11.14 -17.21
CA THR A 411 -1.33 11.91 -16.98
C THR A 411 -2.44 11.07 -17.59
N TRP A 412 -2.88 10.08 -16.83
CA TRP A 412 -3.95 9.10 -17.14
C TRP A 412 -5.35 9.73 -17.38
N TRP A 413 -5.41 11.07 -17.41
CA TRP A 413 -6.54 11.96 -17.69
C TRP A 413 -6.31 12.80 -18.97
N TRP A 414 -5.30 12.45 -19.78
CA TRP A 414 -4.84 13.22 -20.94
C TRP A 414 -5.46 12.70 -22.24
N ASN A 415 -6.59 13.28 -22.60
CA ASN A 415 -7.34 12.98 -23.82
C ASN A 415 -7.00 13.97 -24.95
N GLU A 416 -7.77 13.93 -26.05
CA GLU A 416 -7.51 14.74 -27.24
C GLU A 416 -7.99 16.20 -27.07
N ASP A 417 -9.08 16.45 -26.34
CA ASP A 417 -9.53 17.80 -25.98
C ASP A 417 -8.45 18.60 -25.25
N VAL A 418 -7.78 17.95 -24.28
CA VAL A 418 -6.68 18.55 -23.52
C VAL A 418 -5.48 18.83 -24.43
N GLN A 419 -5.22 17.98 -25.42
CA GLN A 419 -4.15 18.19 -26.40
C GLN A 419 -4.50 19.36 -27.34
N LYS A 420 -5.73 19.42 -27.87
CA LYS A 420 -6.23 20.51 -28.73
C LYS A 420 -6.17 21.86 -28.01
N ALA A 421 -6.80 21.97 -26.83
CA ALA A 421 -6.84 23.23 -26.07
C ALA A 421 -5.45 23.70 -25.57
N ILE A 422 -4.51 22.78 -25.28
CA ILE A 422 -3.13 23.16 -24.92
C ILE A 422 -2.30 23.55 -26.15
N LYS A 423 -2.51 22.93 -27.32
CA LYS A 423 -1.91 23.37 -28.59
C LYS A 423 -2.38 24.79 -28.93
N GLU A 424 -3.68 25.01 -28.92
CA GLU A 424 -4.34 26.29 -29.19
C GLU A 424 -3.85 27.39 -28.23
N LYS A 425 -3.77 27.11 -26.92
CA LYS A 425 -3.15 28.03 -25.93
C LYS A 425 -1.68 28.35 -26.23
N LYS A 426 -0.90 27.40 -26.74
CA LYS A 426 0.50 27.63 -27.14
C LYS A 426 0.61 28.45 -28.41
N ASP A 427 -0.29 28.24 -29.37
CA ASP A 427 -0.24 28.93 -30.66
C ASP A 427 -0.76 30.38 -30.54
N CYS A 428 -1.79 30.65 -29.72
CA CYS A 428 -2.13 32.03 -29.31
C CYS A 428 -0.99 32.70 -28.52
N TYR A 429 -0.26 31.96 -27.67
CA TYR A 429 0.90 32.51 -26.95
C TYR A 429 2.06 32.88 -27.87
N LYS A 430 2.31 32.13 -28.95
CA LYS A 430 3.30 32.51 -29.97
C LYS A 430 2.91 33.82 -30.64
N ARG A 431 1.65 33.97 -31.06
CA ARG A 431 1.15 35.22 -31.68
C ARG A 431 1.36 36.40 -30.73
N LEU A 432 0.91 36.28 -29.48
CA LEU A 432 1.15 37.26 -28.40
C LEU A 432 2.64 37.59 -28.13
N HIS A 433 3.56 36.68 -28.45
CA HIS A 433 4.99 36.91 -28.29
C HIS A 433 5.60 37.70 -29.46
N HIS A 434 5.06 37.53 -30.67
CA HIS A 434 5.49 38.28 -31.86
C HIS A 434 4.79 39.64 -31.98
N ASP A 435 3.51 39.72 -31.62
CA ASP A 435 2.69 40.92 -31.64
C ASP A 435 1.86 41.00 -30.34
N LYS A 436 1.96 42.13 -29.64
CA LYS A 436 1.34 42.38 -28.33
C LYS A 436 0.02 43.16 -28.40
N CYS A 437 -0.61 43.26 -29.57
CA CYS A 437 -1.91 43.93 -29.71
C CYS A 437 -2.98 43.38 -28.75
N ALA A 438 -3.96 44.22 -28.41
CA ALA A 438 -5.06 43.87 -27.50
C ALA A 438 -5.82 42.60 -27.94
N GLU A 439 -5.95 42.39 -29.25
CA GLU A 439 -6.63 41.23 -29.82
C GLU A 439 -5.87 39.92 -29.53
N ASN A 440 -4.54 39.91 -29.65
CA ASN A 440 -3.70 38.76 -29.31
C ASN A 440 -3.65 38.51 -27.79
N ILE A 441 -3.74 39.57 -26.97
CA ILE A 441 -3.88 39.45 -25.51
C ILE A 441 -5.17 38.70 -25.16
N GLU A 442 -6.33 39.09 -25.73
CA GLU A 442 -7.60 38.44 -25.39
C GLU A 442 -7.73 37.04 -26.04
N LYS A 443 -7.26 36.84 -27.27
CA LYS A 443 -7.14 35.50 -27.89
C LYS A 443 -6.33 34.54 -27.00
N TYR A 444 -5.23 35.02 -26.39
CA TYR A 444 -4.49 34.23 -25.40
C TYR A 444 -5.25 34.06 -24.07
N ARG A 445 -5.94 35.09 -23.56
CA ARG A 445 -6.74 35.01 -22.32
C ARG A 445 -7.86 33.98 -22.44
N ILE A 446 -8.59 33.97 -23.55
CA ILE A 446 -9.62 32.99 -23.89
C ILE A 446 -9.03 31.59 -23.99
N ALA A 447 -7.96 31.38 -24.76
CA ALA A 447 -7.32 30.06 -24.88
C ALA A 447 -6.75 29.54 -23.54
N LYS A 448 -6.21 30.43 -22.69
CA LYS A 448 -5.77 30.14 -21.31
C LYS A 448 -6.95 29.72 -20.41
N LYS A 449 -8.13 30.34 -20.56
CA LYS A 449 -9.38 29.97 -19.87
C LYS A 449 -9.93 28.63 -20.37
N SER A 450 -9.90 28.39 -21.69
CA SER A 450 -10.32 27.13 -22.34
C SER A 450 -9.45 25.95 -21.90
N ALA A 451 -8.12 26.06 -22.02
CA ALA A 451 -7.19 25.01 -21.58
C ALA A 451 -7.34 24.67 -20.09
N LYS A 452 -7.59 25.67 -19.23
CA LYS A 452 -7.88 25.46 -17.80
C LYS A 452 -9.19 24.67 -17.58
N ARG A 453 -10.25 24.97 -18.35
CA ARG A 453 -11.52 24.22 -18.33
C ARG A 453 -11.36 22.78 -18.83
N ALA A 454 -10.71 22.57 -19.97
CA ALA A 454 -10.47 21.24 -20.55
C ALA A 454 -9.69 20.32 -19.60
N VAL A 455 -8.56 20.81 -19.05
CA VAL A 455 -7.77 20.09 -18.04
C VAL A 455 -8.58 19.78 -16.78
N SER A 456 -9.52 20.65 -16.39
CA SER A 456 -10.38 20.39 -15.22
C SER A 456 -11.41 19.29 -15.50
N ARG A 457 -12.09 19.32 -16.66
CA ARG A 457 -13.09 18.30 -17.04
C ARG A 457 -12.48 16.92 -17.19
N ALA A 458 -11.41 16.79 -17.97
CA ALA A 458 -10.74 15.51 -18.20
C ALA A 458 -10.14 14.92 -16.90
N ARG A 459 -9.69 15.76 -15.97
CA ARG A 459 -9.30 15.32 -14.61
C ARG A 459 -10.50 14.81 -13.81
N GLY A 460 -11.63 15.50 -13.82
CA GLY A 460 -12.86 15.09 -13.14
C GLY A 460 -13.34 13.72 -13.61
N GLN A 461 -13.65 13.59 -14.90
CA GLN A 461 -14.13 12.35 -15.50
C GLN A 461 -13.17 11.16 -15.29
N ALA A 462 -11.86 11.40 -15.37
CA ALA A 462 -10.87 10.37 -15.04
C ALA A 462 -10.93 9.98 -13.55
N PHE A 463 -11.04 10.95 -12.64
CA PHE A 463 -11.25 10.70 -11.22
C PHE A 463 -12.54 9.89 -10.97
N ASP A 464 -13.62 10.13 -11.71
CA ASP A 464 -14.89 9.39 -11.57
C ASP A 464 -14.76 7.93 -12.03
N ASN A 465 -14.12 7.70 -13.19
CA ASN A 465 -13.75 6.36 -13.66
C ASN A 465 -12.79 5.63 -12.69
N LEU A 466 -11.96 6.39 -11.97
CA LEU A 466 -11.13 5.85 -10.89
C LEU A 466 -11.97 5.47 -9.66
N TYR A 467 -12.99 6.25 -9.25
CA TYR A 467 -13.85 5.88 -8.12
C TYR A 467 -14.59 4.57 -8.39
N GLN A 468 -15.18 4.40 -9.57
CA GLN A 468 -15.81 3.14 -9.99
C GLN A 468 -14.85 1.95 -9.86
N ARG A 469 -13.61 2.08 -10.36
CA ARG A 469 -12.60 1.01 -10.24
C ARG A 469 -12.14 0.77 -8.80
N LEU A 470 -12.06 1.81 -7.99
CA LEU A 470 -11.60 1.75 -6.59
C LEU A 470 -12.61 1.10 -5.64
N ASP A 471 -13.89 0.96 -6.00
CA ASP A 471 -14.89 0.23 -5.21
C ASP A 471 -14.90 -1.29 -5.43
N THR A 472 -14.07 -1.81 -6.34
CA THR A 472 -13.83 -3.25 -6.48
C THR A 472 -12.80 -3.79 -5.46
N LYS A 473 -12.85 -5.09 -5.13
CA LYS A 473 -11.81 -5.79 -4.33
C LYS A 473 -10.40 -5.73 -4.95
N GLN A 474 -10.30 -5.43 -6.26
CA GLN A 474 -9.02 -5.21 -6.93
C GLN A 474 -8.54 -3.75 -6.76
N GLY A 475 -9.47 -2.81 -6.66
CA GLY A 475 -9.24 -1.38 -6.45
C GLY A 475 -8.51 -1.02 -5.16
N GLU A 476 -8.70 -1.77 -4.08
CA GLU A 476 -7.94 -1.55 -2.82
C GLU A 476 -6.42 -1.68 -3.02
N LYS A 477 -5.99 -2.57 -3.93
CA LYS A 477 -4.57 -2.72 -4.31
C LYS A 477 -4.08 -1.52 -5.10
N ASP A 478 -4.96 -0.87 -5.88
CA ASP A 478 -4.69 0.40 -6.55
C ASP A 478 -4.55 1.55 -5.54
N ILE A 479 -5.31 1.57 -4.42
CA ILE A 479 -5.13 2.58 -3.33
C ILE A 479 -3.70 2.49 -2.77
N TYR A 480 -3.24 1.30 -2.37
CA TYR A 480 -1.87 1.12 -1.87
C TYR A 480 -0.80 1.37 -2.96
N ARG A 481 -1.11 1.09 -4.24
CA ARG A 481 -0.23 1.39 -5.37
C ARG A 481 -0.10 2.90 -5.58
N MET A 482 -1.22 3.64 -5.59
CA MET A 482 -1.24 5.11 -5.71
C MET A 482 -0.52 5.78 -4.55
N ALA A 483 -0.74 5.31 -3.33
CA ALA A 483 -0.01 5.77 -2.15
C ALA A 483 1.50 5.60 -2.34
N LYS A 484 1.96 4.37 -2.63
CA LYS A 484 3.39 4.09 -2.85
C LYS A 484 3.98 4.80 -4.06
N ILE A 485 3.19 5.11 -5.10
CA ILE A 485 3.63 5.92 -6.24
C ILE A 485 3.80 7.40 -5.84
N ARG A 486 2.81 8.03 -5.19
CA ARG A 486 2.95 9.42 -4.71
C ARG A 486 4.05 9.54 -3.66
N GLU A 487 4.17 8.57 -2.74
CA GLU A 487 5.27 8.45 -1.78
C GLU A 487 6.64 8.41 -2.47
N ARG A 488 6.82 7.57 -3.51
CA ARG A 488 8.04 7.54 -4.35
C ARG A 488 8.26 8.82 -5.17
N LYS A 489 7.23 9.63 -5.44
CA LYS A 489 7.41 10.96 -6.05
C LYS A 489 7.81 12.03 -5.02
N THR A 490 7.63 11.76 -3.71
CA THR A 490 8.02 12.66 -2.59
C THR A 490 9.28 12.25 -1.81
N ARG A 491 9.74 10.99 -1.90
CA ARG A 491 11.02 10.55 -1.34
C ARG A 491 12.18 11.27 -2.04
N ASP A 492 13.26 11.55 -1.31
CA ASP A 492 14.44 12.21 -1.88
C ASP A 492 15.18 11.28 -2.84
N VAL A 493 15.62 10.10 -2.35
CA VAL A 493 16.28 9.05 -3.13
C VAL A 493 15.28 7.98 -3.57
N ASN A 494 15.33 7.60 -4.85
CA ASN A 494 14.33 6.71 -5.49
C ASN A 494 14.89 5.39 -6.02
N GLN A 495 16.21 5.28 -6.18
CA GLN A 495 16.93 4.07 -6.54
C GLN A 495 18.28 4.11 -5.83
N VAL A 496 18.78 2.94 -5.41
CA VAL A 496 20.09 2.82 -4.76
C VAL A 496 21.09 2.42 -5.84
N LYS A 497 21.91 3.40 -6.24
CA LYS A 497 22.92 3.27 -7.29
C LYS A 497 24.35 3.09 -6.77
N CYS A 498 24.52 3.17 -5.46
CA CYS A 498 25.79 3.16 -4.77
C CYS A 498 25.64 2.42 -3.44
N ILE A 499 26.69 1.73 -3.03
CA ILE A 499 26.73 0.89 -1.82
C ILE A 499 28.08 1.10 -1.14
N LYS A 500 28.13 1.03 0.18
CA LYS A 500 29.38 1.10 0.93
C LYS A 500 30.11 -0.25 0.94
N ASP A 501 31.42 -0.21 0.84
CA ASP A 501 32.30 -1.37 1.03
C ASP A 501 32.40 -1.78 2.53
N GLU A 502 33.50 -2.38 2.97
CA GLU A 502 33.75 -2.64 4.41
C GLU A 502 34.46 -1.43 5.09
N ALA A 503 35.12 -0.55 4.31
CA ALA A 503 35.82 0.66 4.75
C ALA A 503 34.95 1.95 4.71
N ASN A 504 33.63 1.80 4.54
CA ASN A 504 32.64 2.87 4.34
C ASN A 504 32.80 3.75 3.09
N GLN A 505 33.69 3.40 2.14
CA GLN A 505 33.84 4.13 0.88
C GLN A 505 32.70 3.82 -0.09
N LEU A 506 32.38 4.76 -0.98
CA LEU A 506 31.17 4.70 -1.81
C LEU A 506 31.42 4.03 -3.17
N LEU A 507 31.09 2.75 -3.29
CA LEU A 507 31.15 2.03 -4.55
C LEU A 507 30.07 2.55 -5.52
N VAL A 508 30.50 3.05 -6.68
CA VAL A 508 29.61 3.61 -7.73
C VAL A 508 29.58 2.77 -9.02
N LYS A 509 30.55 1.88 -9.26
CA LYS A 509 30.59 1.06 -10.49
C LYS A 509 29.71 -0.19 -10.32
N ASN A 510 28.91 -0.52 -11.35
CA ASN A 510 27.93 -1.62 -11.27
C ASN A 510 28.55 -2.97 -10.86
N GLU A 511 29.76 -3.29 -11.33
CA GLU A 511 30.42 -4.58 -11.05
C GLU A 511 30.98 -4.63 -9.62
N GLU A 512 31.55 -3.54 -9.13
CA GLU A 512 31.98 -3.39 -7.72
C GLU A 512 30.77 -3.55 -6.78
N ILE A 513 29.64 -2.93 -7.10
CA ILE A 513 28.39 -3.07 -6.34
C ILE A 513 27.87 -4.52 -6.39
N LYS A 514 27.93 -5.21 -7.55
CA LYS A 514 27.55 -6.63 -7.65
C LYS A 514 28.47 -7.53 -6.81
N ASN A 515 29.78 -7.30 -6.87
CA ASN A 515 30.78 -8.06 -6.12
C ASN A 515 30.56 -7.85 -4.62
N ARG A 516 30.39 -6.60 -4.17
CA ARG A 516 30.03 -6.26 -2.79
C ARG A 516 28.75 -6.96 -2.29
N TRP A 517 27.73 -7.09 -3.14
CA TRP A 517 26.54 -7.89 -2.84
C TRP A 517 26.82 -9.40 -2.80
N LYS A 518 27.61 -9.92 -3.75
CA LYS A 518 28.02 -11.33 -3.81
C LYS A 518 28.81 -11.72 -2.55
N GLU A 519 29.82 -10.95 -2.18
CA GLU A 519 30.63 -11.10 -0.96
C GLU A 519 29.75 -11.07 0.28
N TYR A 520 28.92 -10.02 0.43
CA TYR A 520 28.06 -9.85 1.60
C TYR A 520 27.13 -11.06 1.81
N PHE A 521 26.49 -11.54 0.74
CA PHE A 521 25.60 -12.70 0.83
C PHE A 521 26.34 -14.03 0.90
N ASN A 522 27.55 -14.15 0.35
CA ASN A 522 28.39 -15.34 0.52
C ASN A 522 28.83 -15.49 2.00
N LYS A 523 29.39 -14.42 2.58
CA LYS A 523 29.78 -14.33 4.00
C LYS A 523 28.57 -14.57 4.91
N LEU A 524 27.39 -14.05 4.56
CA LEU A 524 26.16 -14.27 5.34
C LEU A 524 25.59 -15.70 5.26
N PHE A 525 25.68 -16.39 4.12
CA PHE A 525 25.09 -17.73 3.92
C PHE A 525 26.04 -18.91 4.22
N ASN A 526 27.35 -18.65 4.30
CA ASN A 526 28.39 -19.68 4.42
C ASN A 526 29.45 -19.37 5.52
N GLY A 527 29.76 -18.10 5.78
CA GLY A 527 30.83 -17.64 6.70
C GLY A 527 30.44 -17.71 8.18
N GLY A 528 29.87 -18.82 8.61
CA GLY A 528 29.54 -19.15 10.00
C GLY A 528 29.73 -20.64 10.33
N ASN A 529 30.38 -21.39 9.44
CA ASN A 529 30.56 -22.84 9.51
C ASN A 529 32.05 -23.25 9.71
N GLU A 530 32.93 -22.31 10.05
CA GLU A 530 34.39 -22.51 10.08
C GLU A 530 34.92 -23.11 11.41
N SER A 531 34.03 -23.47 12.34
CA SER A 531 34.35 -24.23 13.54
C SER A 531 33.47 -25.47 13.66
N SER A 532 34.13 -26.59 13.99
CA SER A 532 33.64 -27.98 14.05
C SER A 532 33.24 -28.63 12.72
N THR A 533 34.24 -29.08 11.96
CA THR A 533 34.13 -30.34 11.21
C THR A 533 34.03 -31.44 12.26
N ILE A 534 32.82 -31.97 12.47
CA ILE A 534 32.60 -33.13 13.34
C ILE A 534 32.64 -34.34 12.41
N GLU A 535 33.55 -35.26 12.67
CA GLU A 535 33.60 -36.54 11.97
C GLU A 535 32.39 -37.39 12.36
N LEU A 536 31.82 -38.10 11.41
CA LEU A 536 30.56 -38.83 11.60
C LEU A 536 30.84 -40.23 12.14
N ASP A 537 31.20 -40.29 13.43
CA ASP A 537 31.41 -41.52 14.19
C ASP A 537 30.09 -42.24 14.52
N GLU A 538 29.31 -42.56 13.48
CA GLU A 538 28.46 -43.75 13.45
C GLU A 538 28.04 -44.04 11.98
N PRO A 539 28.09 -45.30 11.51
CA PRO A 539 27.57 -45.66 10.19
C PRO A 539 26.09 -45.32 10.08
N PHE A 540 25.70 -44.66 8.99
CA PHE A 540 24.31 -44.28 8.75
C PHE A 540 23.45 -45.54 8.55
N ASP A 541 22.74 -45.98 9.60
CA ASP A 541 22.07 -47.29 9.64
C ASP A 541 21.01 -47.43 8.53
N ASP A 542 21.35 -48.27 7.55
CA ASP A 542 20.56 -48.48 6.34
C ASP A 542 19.28 -49.30 6.61
N ASN A 543 19.12 -49.84 7.83
CA ASN A 543 17.89 -50.50 8.27
C ASN A 543 16.71 -49.52 8.45
N ASN A 544 16.95 -48.22 8.69
CA ASN A 544 15.88 -47.24 8.95
C ASN A 544 15.14 -46.75 7.67
N ARG A 545 15.10 -47.58 6.62
CA ARG A 545 14.42 -47.31 5.33
C ARG A 545 12.91 -47.53 5.42
N GLY A 546 12.23 -46.79 6.29
CA GLY A 546 10.77 -46.79 6.40
C GLY A 546 10.08 -46.51 5.05
N PHE A 547 9.01 -47.27 4.74
CA PHE A 547 8.36 -47.24 3.42
C PHE A 547 7.63 -45.93 3.13
N VAL A 548 8.30 -44.95 2.51
CA VAL A 548 7.68 -43.67 2.15
C VAL A 548 6.83 -43.79 0.89
N ARG A 549 5.51 -43.92 1.06
CA ARG A 549 4.51 -43.97 -0.03
C ARG A 549 4.73 -42.87 -1.09
N ARG A 550 4.72 -43.26 -2.37
CA ARG A 550 4.79 -42.36 -3.55
C ARG A 550 3.86 -41.14 -3.44
N ILE A 551 4.26 -40.00 -4.00
CA ILE A 551 3.44 -38.77 -4.07
C ILE A 551 2.19 -39.05 -4.90
N GLN A 552 1.03 -38.65 -4.38
CA GLN A 552 -0.27 -38.88 -4.99
C GLN A 552 -0.81 -37.58 -5.62
N GLU A 553 -1.60 -37.71 -6.70
CA GLU A 553 -2.11 -36.56 -7.46
C GLU A 553 -2.94 -35.59 -6.62
N TYR A 554 -3.73 -36.08 -5.66
CA TYR A 554 -4.51 -35.21 -4.76
C TYR A 554 -3.62 -34.30 -3.90
N GLU A 555 -2.40 -34.72 -3.55
CA GLU A 555 -1.46 -33.90 -2.79
C GLU A 555 -0.96 -32.73 -3.64
N VAL A 556 -0.67 -33.00 -4.92
CA VAL A 556 -0.28 -31.99 -5.92
C VAL A 556 -1.45 -31.05 -6.22
N LYS A 557 -2.68 -31.57 -6.37
CA LYS A 557 -3.92 -30.81 -6.59
C LYS A 557 -4.21 -29.84 -5.45
N GLU A 558 -4.14 -30.30 -4.19
CA GLU A 558 -4.30 -29.44 -3.01
C GLU A 558 -3.14 -28.43 -2.82
N ALA A 559 -1.89 -28.84 -3.07
CA ALA A 559 -0.75 -27.93 -3.04
C ALA A 559 -0.90 -26.82 -4.09
N LEU A 560 -1.32 -27.16 -5.32
CA LEU A 560 -1.53 -26.24 -6.43
C LEU A 560 -2.67 -25.26 -6.15
N LYS A 561 -3.78 -25.74 -5.56
CA LYS A 561 -4.93 -24.94 -5.09
C LYS A 561 -4.53 -23.92 -4.00
N ARG A 562 -3.60 -24.29 -3.11
CA ARG A 562 -3.07 -23.42 -2.03
C ARG A 562 -2.02 -22.40 -2.50
N MET A 563 -1.45 -22.55 -3.70
CA MET A 563 -0.51 -21.57 -4.26
C MET A 563 -1.16 -20.21 -4.52
N LYS A 564 -0.34 -19.13 -4.47
CA LYS A 564 -0.81 -17.74 -4.61
C LYS A 564 -0.44 -17.19 -5.97
N VAL A 565 -1.44 -16.81 -6.76
CA VAL A 565 -1.30 -16.16 -8.07
C VAL A 565 -0.77 -14.72 -7.96
N GLY A 566 -0.31 -14.15 -9.09
CA GLY A 566 0.21 -12.79 -9.19
C GLY A 566 1.56 -12.60 -8.51
N LYS A 567 2.42 -13.61 -8.53
CA LYS A 567 3.76 -13.60 -7.90
C LYS A 567 4.88 -13.39 -8.91
N VAL A 568 6.01 -12.87 -8.42
CA VAL A 568 7.20 -12.66 -9.25
C VAL A 568 7.92 -13.99 -9.41
N MET A 569 8.05 -14.43 -10.66
CA MET A 569 8.62 -15.70 -11.10
C MET A 569 10.12 -15.84 -10.77
N GLY A 570 10.62 -17.07 -10.81
CA GLY A 570 12.05 -17.38 -10.76
C GLY A 570 12.75 -17.16 -12.11
N PRO A 571 14.00 -17.67 -12.25
CA PRO A 571 14.77 -17.60 -13.49
C PRO A 571 14.18 -18.47 -14.62
N ASP A 572 13.45 -19.52 -14.25
CA ASP A 572 12.71 -20.42 -15.14
C ASP A 572 11.66 -19.69 -16.00
N GLY A 573 11.09 -18.61 -15.48
CA GLY A 573 10.17 -17.73 -16.20
C GLY A 573 8.74 -18.27 -16.36
N ILE A 574 8.39 -19.37 -15.70
CA ILE A 574 7.08 -20.02 -15.75
C ILE A 574 6.27 -19.65 -14.48
N PRO A 575 5.06 -19.08 -14.61
CA PRO A 575 4.20 -18.74 -13.48
C PRO A 575 3.39 -19.96 -13.00
N ILE A 576 2.80 -19.90 -11.79
CA ILE A 576 2.04 -21.05 -11.24
C ILE A 576 0.68 -21.19 -11.94
N GLU A 577 0.23 -20.10 -12.55
CA GLU A 577 -0.96 -19.96 -13.36
C GLU A 577 -0.98 -20.86 -14.60
N VAL A 578 0.18 -21.26 -15.16
CA VAL A 578 0.25 -22.21 -16.28
C VAL A 578 -0.29 -23.58 -15.86
N TRP A 579 0.24 -24.15 -14.79
CA TRP A 579 -0.19 -25.46 -14.27
C TRP A 579 -1.67 -25.48 -13.84
N ARG A 580 -2.22 -24.32 -13.43
CA ARG A 580 -3.66 -24.16 -13.18
C ARG A 580 -4.51 -24.09 -14.45
N CYS A 581 -3.98 -23.56 -15.54
CA CYS A 581 -4.67 -23.46 -16.83
C CYS A 581 -4.76 -24.83 -17.51
N LEU A 582 -3.71 -25.63 -17.40
CA LEU A 582 -3.61 -26.97 -17.99
C LEU A 582 -4.51 -27.98 -17.27
N GLY A 583 -4.71 -27.84 -15.96
CA GLY A 583 -5.65 -28.66 -15.19
C GLY A 583 -5.08 -30.03 -14.83
N ASP A 584 -5.91 -31.08 -14.93
CA ASP A 584 -5.56 -32.39 -14.36
C ASP A 584 -4.43 -33.12 -15.10
N ILE A 585 -4.28 -32.95 -16.42
CA ILE A 585 -3.11 -33.47 -17.18
C ILE A 585 -1.77 -32.95 -16.62
N ALA A 586 -1.75 -31.67 -16.17
CA ALA A 586 -0.59 -31.11 -15.51
C ALA A 586 -0.37 -31.69 -14.09
N ILE A 587 -1.42 -32.10 -13.40
CA ILE A 587 -1.33 -32.72 -12.08
C ILE A 587 -0.75 -34.14 -12.19
N VAL A 588 -1.20 -34.94 -13.17
CA VAL A 588 -0.62 -36.25 -13.50
C VAL A 588 0.89 -36.12 -13.78
N TRP A 589 1.26 -35.23 -14.71
CA TRP A 589 2.65 -35.06 -15.13
C TRP A 589 3.56 -34.50 -14.02
N LEU A 590 3.08 -33.51 -13.26
CA LEU A 590 3.81 -33.00 -12.08
C LEU A 590 3.98 -34.11 -11.03
N THR A 591 2.99 -35.00 -10.88
CA THR A 591 3.08 -36.14 -9.96
C THR A 591 4.10 -37.18 -10.44
N LYS A 592 4.18 -37.46 -11.75
CA LYS A 592 5.31 -38.24 -12.33
C LYS A 592 6.65 -37.57 -12.02
N LEU A 593 6.85 -36.30 -12.41
CA LEU A 593 8.09 -35.55 -12.17
C LEU A 593 8.50 -35.54 -10.68
N PHE A 594 7.55 -35.29 -9.78
CA PHE A 594 7.82 -35.21 -8.35
C PHE A 594 8.23 -36.57 -7.78
N ASN A 595 7.63 -37.67 -8.24
CA ASN A 595 8.06 -39.02 -7.90
C ASN A 595 9.43 -39.37 -8.52
N THR A 596 9.75 -38.93 -9.74
CA THR A 596 11.10 -39.09 -10.32
C THR A 596 12.15 -38.38 -9.47
N ILE A 597 11.89 -37.14 -9.05
CA ILE A 597 12.79 -36.39 -8.14
C ILE A 597 12.96 -37.13 -6.81
N PHE A 598 11.86 -37.67 -6.26
CA PHE A 598 11.85 -38.39 -4.99
C PHE A 598 12.58 -39.74 -5.06
N ARG A 599 12.49 -40.46 -6.19
CA ARG A 599 13.20 -41.75 -6.42
C ARG A 599 14.69 -41.58 -6.68
N THR A 600 15.09 -40.50 -7.36
CA THR A 600 16.47 -40.29 -7.83
C THR A 600 17.32 -39.38 -6.94
N ASN A 601 16.71 -38.75 -5.93
CA ASN A 601 17.30 -37.67 -5.13
C ASN A 601 17.89 -36.49 -5.96
N ARG A 602 17.52 -36.39 -7.24
CA ARG A 602 18.00 -35.36 -8.18
C ARG A 602 16.83 -34.47 -8.62
N MET A 603 16.90 -33.19 -8.25
CA MET A 603 16.03 -32.14 -8.78
C MET A 603 16.62 -31.49 -10.06
N PRO A 604 15.79 -30.91 -10.95
CA PRO A 604 16.25 -30.23 -12.16
C PRO A 604 17.23 -29.09 -11.87
N ASP A 605 18.28 -28.96 -12.67
CA ASP A 605 19.36 -27.99 -12.41
C ASP A 605 18.90 -26.54 -12.60
N GLU A 606 17.89 -26.32 -13.43
CA GLU A 606 17.26 -25.01 -13.58
C GLU A 606 16.61 -24.54 -12.26
N TRP A 607 16.10 -25.44 -11.41
CA TRP A 607 15.50 -25.10 -10.11
C TRP A 607 16.55 -24.75 -9.06
N ARG A 608 17.78 -25.30 -9.17
CA ARG A 608 18.91 -24.98 -8.28
C ARG A 608 19.34 -23.51 -8.38
N ARG A 609 18.91 -22.78 -9.42
CA ARG A 609 19.23 -21.37 -9.66
C ARG A 609 18.13 -20.45 -9.16
N SER A 610 18.51 -19.34 -8.51
CA SER A 610 17.56 -18.30 -8.06
C SER A 610 18.09 -16.88 -8.29
N THR A 611 17.20 -15.91 -8.47
CA THR A 611 17.59 -14.48 -8.53
C THR A 611 17.47 -13.85 -7.15
N LEU A 612 18.57 -13.38 -6.58
CA LEU A 612 18.59 -12.68 -5.31
C LEU A 612 18.21 -11.20 -5.47
N VAL A 613 17.23 -10.74 -4.72
CA VAL A 613 16.77 -9.33 -4.73
C VAL A 613 16.96 -8.72 -3.34
N PRO A 614 17.90 -7.79 -3.14
CA PRO A 614 18.05 -7.08 -1.87
C PRO A 614 16.92 -6.05 -1.69
N ILE A 615 16.18 -6.14 -0.59
CA ILE A 615 15.11 -5.19 -0.22
C ILE A 615 15.50 -4.43 1.05
N PHE A 616 15.59 -3.11 0.96
CA PHE A 616 15.91 -2.23 2.09
C PHE A 616 14.84 -2.29 3.17
N LYS A 617 15.25 -2.44 4.44
CA LYS A 617 14.33 -2.54 5.59
C LYS A 617 13.65 -1.22 5.97
N ASN A 618 14.11 -0.07 5.45
CA ASN A 618 13.69 1.28 5.89
C ASN A 618 14.10 1.59 7.35
N LYS A 619 15.26 1.08 7.78
CA LYS A 619 15.97 1.41 9.04
C LYS A 619 17.48 1.42 8.74
N GLY A 620 18.22 2.35 9.34
CA GLY A 620 19.66 2.51 9.13
C GLY A 620 20.03 3.15 7.78
N ASP A 621 21.33 3.25 7.50
CA ASP A 621 21.87 3.75 6.23
C ASP A 621 21.38 2.89 5.05
N VAL A 622 20.90 3.58 3.99
CA VAL A 622 20.43 2.98 2.74
C VAL A 622 21.58 2.46 1.87
N GLN A 623 22.81 2.93 2.09
CA GLN A 623 24.02 2.53 1.37
C GLN A 623 24.68 1.27 1.97
N SER A 624 24.29 0.84 3.18
CA SER A 624 24.88 -0.32 3.86
C SER A 624 24.11 -1.63 3.62
N CYS A 625 24.81 -2.68 3.20
CA CYS A 625 24.24 -4.00 2.88
C CYS A 625 23.49 -4.66 4.05
N THR A 626 23.92 -4.43 5.30
CA THR A 626 23.36 -5.08 6.51
C THR A 626 21.87 -4.76 6.72
N ASN A 627 21.48 -3.54 6.34
CA ASN A 627 20.13 -2.98 6.43
C ASN A 627 19.15 -3.53 5.37
N TYR A 628 19.57 -4.50 4.57
CA TYR A 628 18.73 -5.19 3.59
C TYR A 628 18.30 -6.58 4.07
N ARG A 629 17.26 -7.10 3.43
CA ARG A 629 16.84 -8.50 3.44
C ARG A 629 16.96 -9.02 2.01
N GLY A 630 17.75 -10.07 1.80
CA GLY A 630 17.79 -10.77 0.51
C GLY A 630 16.51 -11.59 0.34
N ILE A 631 15.89 -11.51 -0.86
CA ILE A 631 14.76 -12.36 -1.23
C ILE A 631 15.17 -13.18 -2.46
N LYS A 632 15.21 -14.51 -2.31
CA LYS A 632 15.52 -15.44 -3.41
C LYS A 632 14.25 -15.68 -4.25
N LEU A 633 14.28 -15.28 -5.52
CA LEU A 633 13.26 -15.63 -6.50
C LEU A 633 13.62 -17.00 -7.10
N MET A 634 12.99 -18.05 -6.58
CA MET A 634 13.12 -19.46 -7.02
C MET A 634 11.96 -19.84 -7.96
N SER A 635 12.08 -20.96 -8.67
CA SER A 635 11.03 -21.50 -9.55
C SER A 635 9.66 -21.59 -8.86
N HIS A 636 8.58 -21.38 -9.62
CA HIS A 636 7.22 -21.60 -9.09
C HIS A 636 6.85 -23.09 -8.99
N THR A 637 7.41 -23.95 -9.85
CA THR A 637 7.19 -25.40 -9.79
C THR A 637 7.99 -26.03 -8.65
N MET A 638 9.22 -25.58 -8.41
CA MET A 638 9.98 -25.94 -7.20
C MET A 638 9.17 -25.64 -5.93
N LYS A 639 8.56 -24.45 -5.83
CA LYS A 639 7.71 -24.04 -4.69
C LYS A 639 6.40 -24.83 -4.57
N LEU A 640 5.99 -25.54 -5.61
CA LEU A 640 4.86 -26.47 -5.56
C LEU A 640 5.33 -27.80 -4.96
N TRP A 641 6.47 -28.33 -5.41
CA TRP A 641 7.12 -29.51 -4.83
C TRP A 641 7.46 -29.30 -3.34
N GLU A 642 8.09 -28.17 -2.98
CA GLU A 642 8.35 -27.75 -1.60
C GLU A 642 7.09 -27.81 -0.73
N ARG A 643 5.91 -27.45 -1.27
CA ARG A 643 4.63 -27.47 -0.54
C ARG A 643 4.04 -28.88 -0.38
N VAL A 644 4.28 -29.78 -1.32
CA VAL A 644 3.92 -31.21 -1.16
C VAL A 644 4.77 -31.82 -0.06
N ILE A 645 6.09 -31.62 -0.10
CA ILE A 645 7.02 -32.11 0.92
C ILE A 645 6.74 -31.46 2.30
N GLU A 646 6.51 -30.14 2.37
CA GLU A 646 6.14 -29.44 3.62
C GLU A 646 4.83 -29.97 4.21
N HIS A 647 3.84 -30.32 3.38
CA HIS A 647 2.59 -30.90 3.88
C HIS A 647 2.77 -32.32 4.42
N ARG A 648 3.68 -33.11 3.84
CA ARG A 648 4.06 -34.45 4.35
C ARG A 648 4.82 -34.34 5.66
N LEU A 649 5.92 -33.58 5.69
CA LEU A 649 6.73 -33.37 6.89
C LEU A 649 5.89 -32.84 8.05
N ARG A 650 4.97 -31.90 7.82
CA ARG A 650 4.08 -31.34 8.87
C ARG A 650 3.13 -32.37 9.51
N LYS A 651 2.91 -33.54 8.91
CA LYS A 651 2.16 -34.65 9.54
C LYS A 651 3.04 -35.51 10.46
N LEU A 652 4.35 -35.52 10.22
CA LEU A 652 5.34 -36.31 10.97
C LEU A 652 5.96 -35.48 12.11
N THR A 653 6.12 -34.17 11.94
CA THR A 653 6.73 -33.29 12.95
C THR A 653 5.73 -32.83 14.01
N SER A 654 5.97 -33.17 15.29
CA SER A 654 5.31 -32.51 16.42
C SER A 654 5.89 -31.10 16.66
N VAL A 655 5.04 -30.15 17.02
CA VAL A 655 5.42 -28.75 17.31
C VAL A 655 4.65 -28.26 18.52
N THR A 656 5.35 -27.65 19.49
CA THR A 656 4.78 -27.21 20.77
C THR A 656 3.50 -26.37 20.61
N GLN A 657 2.59 -26.51 21.59
CA GLN A 657 1.36 -25.72 21.63
C GLN A 657 1.63 -24.20 21.71
N ASN A 658 2.78 -23.81 22.26
CA ASN A 658 3.21 -22.41 22.40
C ASN A 658 3.81 -21.79 21.12
N GLN A 659 3.91 -22.55 20.01
CA GLN A 659 4.33 -22.00 18.72
C GLN A 659 3.16 -21.34 17.99
N PHE A 660 3.14 -19.99 17.95
CA PHE A 660 2.14 -19.21 17.20
C PHE A 660 2.62 -18.82 15.79
N GLY A 661 3.93 -18.75 15.58
CA GLY A 661 4.53 -18.39 14.29
C GLY A 661 4.40 -19.50 13.25
N PHE A 662 3.85 -19.18 12.07
CA PHE A 662 3.74 -20.08 10.91
C PHE A 662 2.91 -21.35 11.11
N MET A 663 2.09 -21.43 12.16
CA MET A 663 1.19 -22.56 12.42
C MET A 663 -0.22 -22.32 11.85
N PRO A 664 -0.87 -23.33 11.25
CA PRO A 664 -2.23 -23.20 10.75
C PRO A 664 -3.20 -23.01 11.91
N GLY A 665 -4.21 -22.15 11.73
CA GLY A 665 -5.21 -21.88 12.78
C GLY A 665 -4.65 -21.21 14.05
N ARG A 666 -3.41 -20.70 14.04
CA ARG A 666 -2.85 -19.84 15.09
C ARG A 666 -2.48 -18.46 14.56
N SER A 667 -2.40 -17.45 15.43
CA SER A 667 -2.08 -16.07 15.04
C SER A 667 -1.20 -15.32 16.05
N THR A 668 -0.55 -14.25 15.59
CA THR A 668 0.19 -13.32 16.44
C THR A 668 -0.70 -12.56 17.44
N MET A 669 -2.01 -12.49 17.20
CA MET A 669 -2.94 -11.83 18.14
C MET A 669 -3.23 -12.71 19.36
N GLU A 670 -3.27 -14.04 19.19
CA GLU A 670 -3.38 -14.98 20.31
C GLU A 670 -2.14 -14.92 21.20
N ALA A 671 -0.94 -14.88 20.60
CA ALA A 671 0.32 -14.75 21.33
C ALA A 671 0.37 -13.48 22.21
N ILE A 672 -0.06 -12.33 21.68
CA ILE A 672 -0.06 -11.07 22.45
C ILE A 672 -1.21 -11.07 23.49
N PHE A 673 -2.38 -11.62 23.17
CA PHE A 673 -3.48 -11.76 24.11
C PHE A 673 -3.08 -12.60 25.33
N LEU A 674 -2.47 -13.76 25.09
CA LEU A 674 -1.98 -14.65 26.15
C LEU A 674 -0.92 -14.00 27.03
N LEU A 675 0.06 -13.33 26.43
CA LEU A 675 1.09 -12.61 27.17
C LEU A 675 0.50 -11.48 28.03
N ARG A 676 -0.54 -10.77 27.54
CA ARG A 676 -1.26 -9.77 28.33
C ARG A 676 -2.13 -10.38 29.44
N GLN A 677 -2.76 -11.53 29.22
CA GLN A 677 -3.50 -12.22 30.29
C GLN A 677 -2.56 -12.73 31.39
N LEU A 678 -1.35 -13.20 31.04
CA LEU A 678 -0.31 -13.54 32.02
C LEU A 678 0.08 -12.32 32.87
N MET A 679 0.32 -11.17 32.24
CA MET A 679 0.61 -9.91 32.96
C MET A 679 -0.57 -9.44 33.83
N GLU A 680 -1.82 -9.51 33.35
CA GLU A 680 -3.00 -9.17 34.15
C GLU A 680 -3.11 -10.09 35.39
N ARG A 681 -2.82 -11.39 35.26
CA ARG A 681 -2.88 -12.36 36.37
C ARG A 681 -1.77 -12.20 37.41
N PHE A 682 -0.52 -12.00 36.99
CA PHE A 682 0.59 -11.77 37.93
C PHE A 682 0.38 -10.48 38.73
N ARG A 683 -0.15 -9.42 38.08
CA ARG A 683 -0.58 -8.18 38.74
C ARG A 683 -1.77 -8.37 39.69
N GLU A 684 -2.77 -9.19 39.34
CA GLU A 684 -3.87 -9.53 40.27
C GLU A 684 -3.37 -10.31 41.51
N GLN A 685 -2.29 -11.10 41.38
CA GLN A 685 -1.69 -11.87 42.48
C GLN A 685 -0.60 -11.12 43.27
N LYS A 686 -0.20 -9.91 42.86
CA LYS A 686 1.00 -9.19 43.36
C LYS A 686 2.30 -10.02 43.31
N LYS A 687 2.47 -10.83 42.27
CA LYS A 687 3.69 -11.61 42.03
C LYS A 687 4.48 -11.00 40.89
N ASP A 688 5.78 -10.86 41.06
CA ASP A 688 6.66 -10.26 40.06
C ASP A 688 6.79 -11.16 38.82
N LEU A 689 6.90 -10.55 37.63
CA LEU A 689 6.95 -11.27 36.36
C LEU A 689 8.16 -10.82 35.54
N HIS A 690 9.12 -11.72 35.37
CA HIS A 690 10.30 -11.52 34.52
C HIS A 690 10.02 -12.09 33.13
N MET A 691 10.17 -11.26 32.08
CA MET A 691 10.00 -11.65 30.68
C MET A 691 11.27 -11.40 29.89
N VAL A 692 11.88 -12.47 29.36
CA VAL A 692 13.07 -12.40 28.50
C VAL A 692 12.62 -12.46 27.04
N PHE A 693 12.93 -11.43 26.26
CA PHE A 693 12.57 -11.35 24.84
C PHE A 693 13.79 -11.69 23.96
N ILE A 694 13.72 -12.84 23.31
CA ILE A 694 14.78 -13.40 22.47
C ILE A 694 14.48 -13.14 20.99
N ASP A 695 15.44 -12.58 20.25
CA ASP A 695 15.45 -12.54 18.77
C ASP A 695 16.70 -13.24 18.23
N LEU A 696 16.64 -13.77 17.01
CA LEU A 696 17.72 -14.53 16.39
C LEU A 696 18.33 -13.73 15.22
N GLU A 697 19.65 -13.53 15.23
CA GLU A 697 20.28 -12.80 14.14
C GLU A 697 20.13 -13.52 12.80
N LYS A 698 19.41 -12.87 11.87
CA LYS A 698 19.31 -13.30 10.47
C LYS A 698 18.87 -14.78 10.39
N ALA A 699 17.89 -15.17 11.21
CA ALA A 699 17.47 -16.53 11.52
C ALA A 699 17.20 -17.50 10.33
N TYR A 700 17.00 -16.99 9.10
CA TYR A 700 16.83 -17.80 7.89
C TYR A 700 18.06 -17.77 6.95
N ASP A 701 18.97 -16.82 7.16
CA ASP A 701 20.19 -16.65 6.36
C ASP A 701 21.39 -17.38 7.02
N LYS A 702 21.42 -17.48 8.36
CA LYS A 702 22.50 -18.04 9.19
C LYS A 702 22.28 -19.48 9.71
N VAL A 703 21.38 -20.27 9.11
CA VAL A 703 21.15 -21.68 9.54
C VAL A 703 22.28 -22.58 9.01
N PRO A 704 23.08 -23.26 9.87
CA PRO A 704 24.11 -24.19 9.41
C PRO A 704 23.45 -25.45 8.83
N ARG A 705 23.99 -25.98 7.73
CA ARG A 705 23.29 -27.04 6.96
C ARG A 705 23.49 -28.45 7.53
N SER A 706 24.64 -28.71 8.16
CA SER A 706 24.87 -29.90 8.99
C SER A 706 23.91 -29.90 10.18
N VAL A 707 23.93 -28.80 10.95
CA VAL A 707 23.06 -28.59 12.11
C VAL A 707 21.57 -28.66 11.74
N MET A 708 21.15 -28.29 10.53
CA MET A 708 19.75 -28.45 10.09
C MET A 708 19.27 -29.91 10.12
N TRP A 709 20.14 -30.88 9.82
CA TRP A 709 19.82 -32.30 9.90
C TRP A 709 19.81 -32.77 11.38
N GLN A 710 20.89 -32.52 12.12
CA GLN A 710 20.98 -32.82 13.57
C GLN A 710 19.87 -32.14 14.41
N THR A 711 19.36 -30.99 13.96
CA THR A 711 18.25 -30.25 14.60
C THR A 711 16.90 -30.93 14.44
N LEU A 712 16.73 -31.77 13.42
CA LEU A 712 15.52 -32.59 13.28
C LEU A 712 15.46 -33.70 14.33
N GLU A 713 16.61 -34.11 14.88
CA GLU A 713 16.73 -35.03 16.01
C GLU A 713 16.75 -34.28 17.36
N ALA A 714 17.68 -33.33 17.58
CA ALA A 714 17.96 -32.77 18.92
C ALA A 714 18.03 -31.21 19.05
N LYS A 715 17.47 -30.43 18.11
CA LYS A 715 17.07 -29.01 18.27
C LYS A 715 18.06 -27.96 18.86
N GLY A 716 19.38 -28.13 18.73
CA GLY A 716 20.38 -27.17 19.25
C GLY A 716 20.44 -25.80 18.55
N PHE A 717 19.79 -24.76 19.11
CA PHE A 717 19.86 -23.37 18.63
C PHE A 717 20.58 -22.42 19.62
N ARG A 718 21.38 -21.47 19.12
CA ARG A 718 22.11 -20.46 19.91
C ARG A 718 21.40 -19.09 19.95
N LEU A 719 21.38 -18.42 21.11
CA LEU A 719 20.79 -17.08 21.31
C LEU A 719 21.67 -15.94 20.77
N SER A 720 21.07 -14.79 20.42
CA SER A 720 21.78 -13.57 20.03
C SER A 720 21.91 -12.58 21.20
N ARG A 721 22.94 -12.74 22.06
CA ARG A 721 23.16 -11.92 23.27
C ARG A 721 22.92 -10.41 23.06
N SER A 722 23.45 -9.82 21.98
CA SER A 722 23.29 -8.40 21.61
C SER A 722 21.91 -7.97 21.10
N LYS A 723 20.90 -8.84 21.14
CA LYS A 723 19.50 -8.56 20.73
C LYS A 723 18.46 -9.14 21.69
N THR A 724 18.89 -9.88 22.72
CA THR A 724 18.04 -10.25 23.84
C THR A 724 17.85 -9.02 24.73
N GLU A 725 16.62 -8.72 25.11
CA GLU A 725 16.28 -7.69 26.09
C GLU A 725 15.37 -8.32 27.16
N TYR A 726 15.43 -7.88 28.41
CA TYR A 726 14.54 -8.40 29.47
C TYR A 726 13.71 -7.29 30.12
N MET A 727 12.50 -7.63 30.53
CA MET A 727 11.56 -6.74 31.23
C MET A 727 11.16 -7.38 32.55
N LYS A 728 11.54 -6.74 33.66
CA LYS A 728 11.04 -7.04 35.01
C LYS A 728 9.72 -6.29 35.20
N CYS A 729 8.70 -6.96 35.73
CA CYS A 729 7.43 -6.35 36.12
C CYS A 729 7.30 -6.50 37.62
N ASP A 730 7.76 -5.47 38.35
CA ASP A 730 7.65 -5.36 39.79
C ASP A 730 6.18 -5.08 40.15
N PHE A 731 5.46 -6.13 40.57
CA PHE A 731 4.05 -6.11 40.99
C PHE A 731 3.88 -6.32 42.50
N ASN A 732 4.93 -6.78 43.18
CA ASN A 732 5.04 -6.79 44.63
C ASN A 732 5.51 -5.42 45.17
N ALA A 733 5.27 -5.14 46.44
CA ALA A 733 5.61 -3.88 47.09
C ALA A 733 6.80 -3.97 48.08
N MET A 734 7.35 -5.17 48.29
CA MET A 734 8.58 -5.40 49.05
C MET A 734 9.78 -5.28 48.11
N GLY A 735 10.59 -4.22 48.30
CA GLY A 735 11.82 -4.03 47.53
C GLY A 735 12.94 -4.94 48.01
N TYR A 736 13.20 -6.02 47.29
CA TYR A 736 14.47 -6.75 47.36
C TYR A 736 15.50 -6.13 46.41
N GLU A 737 16.77 -6.21 46.77
CA GLU A 737 17.87 -5.67 45.94
C GLU A 737 17.98 -6.42 44.59
N ASP A 738 18.39 -5.68 43.56
CA ASP A 738 18.10 -6.02 42.17
C ASP A 738 19.30 -6.72 41.50
N GLY A 739 19.22 -8.04 41.34
CA GLY A 739 20.22 -8.83 40.61
C GLY A 739 20.14 -8.65 39.09
N ASP A 740 21.25 -8.28 38.46
CA ASP A 740 21.35 -8.10 37.01
C ASP A 740 21.29 -9.45 36.27
N VAL A 741 20.39 -9.56 35.28
CA VAL A 741 20.23 -10.81 34.52
C VAL A 741 21.35 -10.94 33.50
N SER A 742 22.29 -11.85 33.73
CA SER A 742 23.37 -12.16 32.79
C SER A 742 23.12 -13.45 32.00
N LEU A 743 23.72 -13.53 30.81
CA LEU A 743 23.80 -14.74 29.97
C LEU A 743 25.27 -14.94 29.61
N ASP A 744 25.84 -16.07 30.05
CA ASP A 744 27.25 -16.42 29.85
C ASP A 744 28.21 -15.30 30.29
N GLY A 745 27.96 -14.70 31.46
CA GLY A 745 28.72 -13.57 32.01
C GLY A 745 28.42 -12.19 31.42
N GLN A 746 27.59 -12.08 30.37
CA GLN A 746 27.21 -10.80 29.78
C GLN A 746 25.83 -10.33 30.28
N VAL A 747 25.76 -9.16 30.93
CA VAL A 747 24.51 -8.55 31.39
C VAL A 747 23.57 -8.25 30.22
N VAL A 748 22.32 -8.68 30.32
CA VAL A 748 21.25 -8.46 29.35
C VAL A 748 20.60 -7.09 29.62
N PRO A 749 20.36 -6.23 28.62
CA PRO A 749 19.77 -4.93 28.86
C PRO A 749 18.32 -5.01 29.38
N LYS A 750 18.11 -4.54 30.61
CA LYS A 750 16.79 -4.30 31.23
C LYS A 750 16.01 -3.23 30.44
N LYS A 751 14.68 -3.39 30.31
CA LYS A 751 13.76 -2.48 29.62
C LYS A 751 12.43 -2.33 30.35
N ASP A 752 12.01 -1.09 30.59
CA ASP A 752 10.68 -0.75 31.14
C ASP A 752 9.53 -0.93 30.13
N THR A 753 9.84 -0.86 28.83
CA THR A 753 8.88 -1.12 27.75
C THR A 753 9.53 -1.88 26.60
N PHE A 754 8.80 -2.83 26.00
CA PHE A 754 9.29 -3.68 24.92
C PHE A 754 8.30 -3.78 23.75
N ARG A 755 8.76 -3.99 22.51
CA ARG A 755 7.88 -4.15 21.33
C ARG A 755 7.72 -5.60 20.89
N TYR A 756 6.79 -6.33 21.51
CA TYR A 756 6.47 -7.71 21.12
C TYR A 756 5.43 -7.78 19.99
N LEU A 757 5.78 -8.46 18.87
CA LEU A 757 4.92 -8.69 17.69
C LEU A 757 4.19 -7.43 17.14
N GLY A 758 4.77 -6.26 17.42
CA GLY A 758 4.27 -4.95 17.02
C GLY A 758 3.46 -4.20 18.08
N SER A 759 3.01 -4.81 19.17
CA SER A 759 2.46 -4.08 20.35
C SER A 759 3.57 -3.60 21.27
N MET A 760 3.33 -2.50 21.99
CA MET A 760 4.15 -2.13 23.16
C MET A 760 3.62 -2.82 24.41
N LEU A 761 4.53 -3.41 25.17
CA LEU A 761 4.31 -3.90 26.54
C LEU A 761 5.03 -2.94 27.51
N GLN A 762 4.53 -2.84 28.73
CA GLN A 762 5.02 -1.96 29.80
C GLN A 762 5.13 -2.76 31.10
N LYS A 763 6.11 -2.46 31.96
CA LYS A 763 6.29 -3.18 33.25
C LYS A 763 5.10 -3.11 34.20
N ASP A 764 4.29 -2.05 34.13
CA ASP A 764 3.04 -1.88 34.91
C ASP A 764 1.83 -2.68 34.34
N GLY A 765 1.96 -3.21 33.14
CA GLY A 765 0.89 -3.85 32.38
C GLY A 765 -0.27 -2.92 31.97
N ASP A 766 -0.06 -1.60 31.90
CA ASP A 766 -1.03 -0.69 31.28
C ASP A 766 -0.89 -0.75 29.73
N ILE A 767 -1.61 0.13 29.04
CA ILE A 767 -1.66 0.22 27.58
C ILE A 767 -1.38 1.64 27.05
N ASP A 768 -0.98 2.59 27.88
CA ASP A 768 -0.77 3.99 27.50
C ASP A 768 0.27 4.15 26.37
N GLU A 769 1.38 3.42 26.41
CA GLU A 769 2.38 3.43 25.34
C GLU A 769 1.99 2.54 24.14
N ASP A 770 1.13 1.53 24.29
CA ASP A 770 0.59 0.81 23.12
C ASP A 770 -0.40 1.71 22.35
N VAL A 771 -1.32 2.37 23.05
CA VAL A 771 -2.22 3.41 22.51
C VAL A 771 -1.42 4.53 21.86
N SER A 772 -0.41 5.06 22.56
CA SER A 772 0.47 6.10 22.01
C SER A 772 1.26 5.62 20.79
N HIS A 773 1.77 4.38 20.80
CA HIS A 773 2.44 3.77 19.66
C HIS A 773 1.51 3.59 18.46
N ARG A 774 0.26 3.16 18.65
CA ARG A 774 -0.75 3.08 17.58
C ARG A 774 -1.13 4.44 17.03
N ILE A 775 -1.26 5.47 17.86
CA ILE A 775 -1.48 6.84 17.39
C ILE A 775 -0.26 7.35 16.59
N LYS A 776 0.97 7.12 17.08
CA LYS A 776 2.23 7.41 16.37
C LYS A 776 2.28 6.67 15.00
N ALA A 777 1.84 5.41 14.93
CA ALA A 777 1.78 4.59 13.71
C ALA A 777 0.69 5.03 12.72
N GLY A 778 -0.51 5.38 13.22
CA GLY A 778 -1.59 5.99 12.43
C GLY A 778 -1.14 7.30 11.78
N TRP A 779 -0.49 8.18 12.54
CA TRP A 779 0.10 9.41 12.00
C TRP A 779 1.24 9.16 11.00
N LEU A 780 1.97 8.05 11.10
CA LEU A 780 2.93 7.65 10.07
C LEU A 780 2.22 7.24 8.76
N LYS A 781 1.12 6.49 8.82
CA LYS A 781 0.30 6.14 7.65
C LYS A 781 -0.41 7.36 7.04
N TRP A 782 -0.93 8.25 7.87
CA TRP A 782 -1.51 9.52 7.42
C TRP A 782 -0.46 10.38 6.71
N ARG A 783 0.75 10.53 7.27
CA ARG A 783 1.85 11.28 6.63
C ARG A 783 2.34 10.65 5.32
N GLN A 784 2.47 9.32 5.25
CA GLN A 784 2.76 8.58 4.01
C GLN A 784 1.70 8.83 2.91
N ALA A 785 0.47 9.18 3.29
CA ALA A 785 -0.64 9.45 2.41
C ALA A 785 -1.01 10.94 2.26
N ALA A 786 -0.30 11.87 2.92
CA ALA A 786 -0.65 13.29 2.94
C ALA A 786 -0.71 13.91 1.54
N GLY A 787 0.11 13.41 0.60
CA GLY A 787 0.07 13.77 -0.82
C GLY A 787 -1.21 13.33 -1.58
N VAL A 788 -2.15 12.65 -0.92
CA VAL A 788 -3.53 12.38 -1.39
C VAL A 788 -4.55 13.03 -0.45
N LEU A 789 -4.32 12.93 0.87
CA LEU A 789 -5.26 13.38 1.91
C LEU A 789 -5.36 14.90 2.03
N CYS A 790 -4.27 15.63 1.77
CA CYS A 790 -4.24 17.09 1.78
C CYS A 790 -4.43 17.70 0.38
N ASP A 791 -4.64 16.88 -0.66
CA ASP A 791 -4.92 17.36 -2.02
C ASP A 791 -6.39 17.86 -2.06
N PRO A 792 -6.67 19.16 -2.30
CA PRO A 792 -8.03 19.67 -2.35
C PRO A 792 -8.82 19.14 -3.56
N ARG A 793 -8.15 18.54 -4.54
CA ARG A 793 -8.76 17.94 -5.74
C ARG A 793 -9.26 16.51 -5.51
N VAL A 794 -9.01 15.94 -4.33
CA VAL A 794 -9.45 14.58 -3.97
C VAL A 794 -10.71 14.68 -3.09
N PRO A 795 -11.85 14.09 -3.48
CA PRO A 795 -13.09 14.16 -2.71
C PRO A 795 -13.00 13.52 -1.33
N HIS A 796 -13.73 14.09 -0.38
CA HIS A 796 -13.77 13.67 1.02
C HIS A 796 -14.17 12.19 1.20
N LYS A 797 -15.10 11.66 0.39
CA LYS A 797 -15.47 10.23 0.41
C LYS A 797 -14.29 9.29 0.10
N LEU A 798 -13.41 9.65 -0.86
CA LEU A 798 -12.19 8.86 -1.13
C LEU A 798 -11.14 9.03 -0.03
N LYS A 799 -10.95 10.25 0.50
CA LYS A 799 -10.04 10.47 1.65
C LYS A 799 -10.46 9.66 2.88
N GLY A 800 -11.77 9.59 3.14
CA GLY A 800 -12.34 8.73 4.18
C GLY A 800 -12.15 7.24 3.90
N LYS A 801 -12.36 6.78 2.66
CA LYS A 801 -12.05 5.39 2.29
C LYS A 801 -10.57 5.06 2.52
N PHE A 802 -9.67 5.97 2.14
CA PHE A 802 -8.23 5.82 2.41
C PHE A 802 -7.96 5.69 3.93
N TYR A 803 -8.58 6.53 4.75
CA TYR A 803 -8.47 6.44 6.21
C TYR A 803 -8.96 5.08 6.74
N ARG A 804 -10.14 4.62 6.31
CA ARG A 804 -10.71 3.30 6.71
C ARG A 804 -9.83 2.12 6.29
N THR A 805 -9.25 2.13 5.09
CA THR A 805 -8.45 1.01 4.55
C THR A 805 -6.98 1.00 4.99
N ALA A 806 -6.37 2.17 5.26
CA ALA A 806 -4.91 2.25 5.45
C ALA A 806 -4.42 2.91 6.75
N ILE A 807 -5.27 3.64 7.48
CA ILE A 807 -4.86 4.43 8.65
C ILE A 807 -5.50 3.88 9.92
N ARG A 808 -6.84 3.74 9.95
CA ARG A 808 -7.56 3.12 11.06
C ARG A 808 -7.02 1.73 11.42
N PRO A 809 -6.71 0.81 10.48
CA PRO A 809 -6.14 -0.49 10.83
C PRO A 809 -4.75 -0.40 11.48
N ALA A 810 -3.99 0.67 11.23
CA ALA A 810 -2.72 0.92 11.91
C ALA A 810 -2.89 1.58 13.30
N MET A 811 -4.05 2.20 13.56
CA MET A 811 -4.44 2.72 14.88
C MET A 811 -5.13 1.67 15.77
N LEU A 812 -5.75 0.64 15.18
CA LEU A 812 -6.53 -0.37 15.90
C LEU A 812 -5.95 -1.79 15.89
N TYR A 813 -4.83 -2.06 15.20
CA TYR A 813 -4.16 -3.36 15.30
C TYR A 813 -3.79 -3.66 16.76
N GLY A 814 -4.28 -4.75 17.32
CA GLY A 814 -4.04 -5.10 18.72
C GLY A 814 -4.88 -4.32 19.72
N ALA A 815 -5.90 -3.57 19.27
CA ALA A 815 -6.86 -2.93 20.17
C ALA A 815 -7.95 -3.91 20.67
N GLU A 816 -8.04 -5.09 20.03
CA GLU A 816 -8.92 -6.21 20.36
C GLU A 816 -8.78 -6.67 21.83
N TYR A 817 -7.56 -6.61 22.37
CA TYR A 817 -7.18 -7.11 23.70
C TYR A 817 -6.86 -5.98 24.71
N TRP A 818 -7.32 -4.75 24.47
CA TRP A 818 -7.07 -3.62 25.37
C TRP A 818 -8.18 -3.43 26.42
N PRO A 819 -7.84 -3.37 27.73
CA PRO A 819 -8.77 -2.94 28.80
C PRO A 819 -8.92 -1.41 28.81
N THR A 820 -9.65 -0.86 27.84
CA THR A 820 -9.65 0.60 27.60
C THR A 820 -10.43 1.40 28.64
N LYS A 821 -9.70 2.30 29.32
CA LYS A 821 -10.20 3.39 30.17
C LYS A 821 -10.74 4.53 29.29
N ARG A 822 -11.68 5.36 29.79
CA ARG A 822 -12.22 6.53 29.03
C ARG A 822 -11.10 7.45 28.47
N ARG A 823 -9.98 7.63 29.19
CA ARG A 823 -8.83 8.42 28.72
C ARG A 823 -8.23 7.91 27.40
N HIS A 824 -8.14 6.58 27.24
CA HIS A 824 -7.56 5.93 26.06
C HIS A 824 -8.45 6.13 24.83
N VAL A 825 -9.77 5.99 25.01
CA VAL A 825 -10.74 6.18 23.95
C VAL A 825 -10.78 7.65 23.52
N GLN A 826 -10.72 8.58 24.47
CA GLN A 826 -10.63 10.02 24.18
C GLN A 826 -9.35 10.38 23.43
N GLN A 827 -8.19 9.81 23.76
CA GLN A 827 -6.95 9.99 23.01
C GLN A 827 -7.10 9.52 21.54
N LEU A 828 -7.71 8.35 21.31
CA LEU A 828 -7.99 7.82 19.97
C LEU A 828 -8.97 8.72 19.20
N CYS A 829 -10.06 9.16 19.82
CA CYS A 829 -11.07 10.04 19.21
C CYS A 829 -10.49 11.43 18.87
N VAL A 830 -9.65 12.01 19.73
CA VAL A 830 -8.93 13.27 19.45
C VAL A 830 -7.94 13.08 18.29
N ALA A 831 -7.22 11.96 18.23
CA ALA A 831 -6.31 11.64 17.13
C ALA A 831 -7.05 11.44 15.79
N GLU A 832 -8.16 10.68 15.79
CA GLU A 832 -9.06 10.53 14.64
C GLU A 832 -9.56 11.89 14.15
N MET A 833 -10.22 12.67 15.01
CA MET A 833 -10.85 13.91 14.58
C MET A 833 -9.83 14.95 14.11
N ARG A 834 -8.61 14.95 14.65
CA ARG A 834 -7.51 15.77 14.12
C ARG A 834 -7.08 15.32 12.72
N MET A 835 -6.99 14.01 12.46
CA MET A 835 -6.71 13.47 11.11
C MET A 835 -7.84 13.77 10.12
N LEU A 836 -9.11 13.63 10.53
CA LEU A 836 -10.29 13.82 9.66
C LEU A 836 -10.57 15.30 9.35
N ARG A 837 -10.40 16.21 10.32
CA ARG A 837 -10.51 17.66 10.10
C ARG A 837 -9.44 18.15 9.12
N TRP A 838 -8.17 17.74 9.31
CA TRP A 838 -7.08 18.05 8.37
C TRP A 838 -7.31 17.45 6.96
N ILE A 839 -7.94 16.28 6.86
CA ILE A 839 -8.38 15.67 5.58
C ILE A 839 -9.40 16.57 4.83
N CYS A 840 -10.25 17.27 5.58
CA CYS A 840 -11.27 18.18 5.06
C CYS A 840 -10.81 19.65 4.92
N GLY A 841 -9.57 19.96 5.29
CA GLY A 841 -9.06 21.35 5.35
C GLY A 841 -9.53 22.16 6.56
N HIS A 842 -10.27 21.56 7.49
CA HIS A 842 -10.85 22.23 8.65
C HIS A 842 -9.92 22.24 9.87
N THR A 843 -10.07 23.25 10.72
CA THR A 843 -9.38 23.43 12.00
C THR A 843 -10.36 23.23 13.17
N ARG A 844 -10.06 23.81 14.35
CA ARG A 844 -11.00 23.97 15.47
C ARG A 844 -11.66 25.35 15.51
N ARG A 845 -11.14 26.37 14.79
CA ARG A 845 -11.71 27.72 14.75
C ARG A 845 -12.99 27.79 13.90
N ASP A 846 -13.14 26.91 12.91
CA ASP A 846 -14.24 26.91 11.93
C ASP A 846 -15.58 26.37 12.49
N ARG A 847 -15.63 26.02 13.78
CA ARG A 847 -16.80 25.56 14.58
C ARG A 847 -17.65 24.37 14.06
N VAL A 848 -17.41 23.85 12.84
CA VAL A 848 -18.03 22.64 12.28
C VAL A 848 -18.05 21.49 13.30
N ARG A 849 -19.17 20.75 13.46
CA ARG A 849 -19.29 19.66 14.42
C ARG A 849 -18.40 18.48 14.01
N ASN A 850 -18.19 17.54 14.94
CA ASN A 850 -17.40 16.33 14.61
C ASN A 850 -18.14 15.41 13.63
N ASP A 851 -19.47 15.45 13.64
CA ASP A 851 -20.30 14.47 12.96
C ASP A 851 -20.52 14.86 11.49
N ASP A 852 -20.70 16.16 11.18
CA ASP A 852 -20.66 16.69 9.81
C ASP A 852 -19.31 16.38 9.11
N ILE A 853 -18.20 16.43 9.86
CA ILE A 853 -16.87 16.03 9.35
C ILE A 853 -16.87 14.53 9.04
N ARG A 854 -17.34 13.69 9.97
CA ARG A 854 -17.42 12.23 9.82
C ARG A 854 -18.33 11.80 8.67
N GLU A 855 -19.47 12.45 8.49
CA GLU A 855 -20.39 12.22 7.38
C GLU A 855 -19.76 12.62 6.04
N ARG A 856 -19.17 13.83 5.97
CA ARG A 856 -18.50 14.34 4.76
C ARG A 856 -17.41 13.39 4.23
N VAL A 857 -16.75 12.61 5.09
CA VAL A 857 -15.80 11.55 4.69
C VAL A 857 -16.38 10.12 4.69
N GLY A 858 -17.59 9.91 5.22
CA GLY A 858 -18.21 8.60 5.42
C GLY A 858 -17.48 7.70 6.42
N VAL A 859 -17.06 8.25 7.57
CA VAL A 859 -16.24 7.55 8.58
C VAL A 859 -16.95 7.56 9.93
N ALA A 860 -17.54 6.42 10.32
CA ALA A 860 -18.10 6.23 11.66
C ALA A 860 -17.00 6.31 12.74
N PRO A 861 -17.28 6.74 13.99
CA PRO A 861 -16.34 6.88 15.10
C PRO A 861 -15.32 5.73 15.30
N ILE A 862 -14.10 6.07 15.74
CA ILE A 862 -13.09 5.08 16.14
C ILE A 862 -13.48 4.27 17.39
N GLU A 863 -14.30 4.83 18.28
CA GLU A 863 -14.81 4.21 19.50
C GLU A 863 -15.72 3.01 19.21
N GLU A 864 -16.74 3.16 18.34
CA GLU A 864 -17.54 2.05 17.82
C GLU A 864 -16.66 0.93 17.24
N LYS A 865 -15.56 1.30 16.55
CA LYS A 865 -14.67 0.33 15.90
C LYS A 865 -13.76 -0.39 16.90
N LEU A 866 -13.30 0.30 17.94
CA LEU A 866 -12.58 -0.30 19.07
C LEU A 866 -13.44 -1.37 19.75
N MET A 867 -14.68 -1.03 20.12
CA MET A 867 -15.62 -1.97 20.76
C MET A 867 -15.95 -3.14 19.82
N GLN A 868 -16.25 -2.85 18.55
CA GLN A 868 -16.49 -3.87 17.52
C GLN A 868 -15.30 -4.83 17.32
N HIS A 869 -14.07 -4.35 17.39
CA HIS A 869 -12.88 -5.20 17.31
C HIS A 869 -12.77 -6.11 18.54
N ARG A 870 -12.93 -5.56 19.76
CA ARG A 870 -12.92 -6.32 21.01
C ARG A 870 -14.04 -7.36 21.11
N LEU A 871 -15.28 -7.03 20.74
CA LEU A 871 -16.41 -7.97 20.73
C LEU A 871 -16.26 -9.06 19.66
N ARG A 872 -15.73 -8.74 18.47
CA ARG A 872 -15.39 -9.75 17.45
C ARG A 872 -14.29 -10.71 17.92
N TRP A 873 -13.32 -10.21 18.68
CA TRP A 873 -12.26 -11.02 19.28
C TRP A 873 -12.78 -11.90 20.43
N PHE A 874 -13.62 -11.36 21.32
CA PHE A 874 -14.32 -12.14 22.34
C PHE A 874 -15.13 -13.29 21.72
N GLY A 875 -15.96 -13.01 20.71
CA GLY A 875 -16.69 -14.05 20.00
C GLY A 875 -15.79 -15.03 19.23
N HIS A 876 -14.59 -14.61 18.79
CA HIS A 876 -13.61 -15.54 18.23
C HIS A 876 -13.10 -16.52 19.28
N ILE A 877 -12.76 -16.05 20.49
CA ILE A 877 -12.32 -16.88 21.62
C ILE A 877 -13.43 -17.84 22.06
N GLN A 878 -14.67 -17.35 22.28
CA GLN A 878 -15.80 -18.19 22.71
C GLN A 878 -16.15 -19.32 21.72
N ARG A 879 -15.71 -19.25 20.46
CA ARG A 879 -15.89 -20.29 19.43
C ARG A 879 -14.63 -21.14 19.19
N ARG A 880 -13.64 -21.10 20.08
CA ARG A 880 -12.50 -22.03 20.10
C ARG A 880 -12.84 -23.21 21.02
N PRO A 881 -12.39 -24.45 20.71
CA PRO A 881 -12.56 -25.59 21.60
C PRO A 881 -11.69 -25.40 22.86
N GLU A 882 -12.07 -25.99 24.00
CA GLU A 882 -11.52 -25.63 25.32
C GLU A 882 -10.01 -25.92 25.46
N GLU A 883 -9.50 -26.89 24.70
CA GLU A 883 -8.09 -27.27 24.63
C GLU A 883 -7.25 -26.29 23.79
N ALA A 884 -7.87 -25.26 23.21
CA ALA A 884 -7.14 -24.19 22.54
C ALA A 884 -6.33 -23.37 23.57
N PRO A 885 -5.06 -23.02 23.30
CA PRO A 885 -4.24 -22.25 24.23
C PRO A 885 -4.86 -20.94 24.71
N VAL A 886 -5.76 -20.32 23.92
CA VAL A 886 -6.51 -19.10 24.29
C VAL A 886 -7.54 -19.28 25.41
N HIS A 887 -7.95 -20.50 25.73
CA HIS A 887 -8.78 -20.82 26.90
C HIS A 887 -7.92 -21.33 28.05
N ILE A 888 -6.97 -22.23 27.79
CA ILE A 888 -5.99 -22.71 28.80
C ILE A 888 -5.25 -21.53 29.46
N GLY A 889 -4.88 -20.52 28.67
CA GLY A 889 -4.24 -19.29 29.16
C GLY A 889 -5.20 -18.27 29.81
N ILE A 890 -6.52 -18.49 29.77
CA ILE A 890 -7.44 -17.87 30.72
C ILE A 890 -7.36 -18.70 32.01
N ILE A 891 -6.21 -18.58 32.68
CA ILE A 891 -5.93 -19.28 33.94
C ILE A 891 -7.13 -19.06 34.87
N ARG A 892 -7.80 -20.17 35.26
CA ARG A 892 -8.95 -20.14 36.17
C ARG A 892 -8.57 -19.34 37.41
N ARG A 893 -9.41 -18.38 37.81
CA ARG A 893 -9.15 -17.57 39.00
C ARG A 893 -9.16 -18.52 40.22
N PRO A 894 -8.08 -18.64 41.00
CA PRO A 894 -8.15 -19.41 42.25
C PRO A 894 -9.11 -18.68 43.18
N GLU A 895 -10.09 -19.41 43.70
CA GLU A 895 -11.28 -18.83 44.36
C GLU A 895 -10.91 -18.01 45.60
N ASN A 896 -9.80 -18.38 46.26
CA ASN A 896 -9.31 -17.79 47.49
C ASN A 896 -8.52 -16.46 47.32
N VAL A 897 -8.29 -15.97 46.09
CA VAL A 897 -7.52 -14.72 45.89
C VAL A 897 -8.40 -13.48 46.06
N LYS A 898 -8.35 -12.89 47.26
CA LYS A 898 -8.92 -11.56 47.57
C LYS A 898 -8.11 -10.45 46.86
N ARG A 899 -8.78 -9.58 46.09
CA ARG A 899 -8.15 -8.37 45.52
C ARG A 899 -7.76 -7.41 46.66
N GLY A 900 -6.59 -6.79 46.57
CA GLY A 900 -6.09 -5.88 47.60
C GLY A 900 -6.93 -4.59 47.78
N ARG A 901 -6.84 -3.96 48.96
CA ARG A 901 -7.49 -2.67 49.26
C ARG A 901 -7.10 -1.60 48.22
N GLY A 902 -8.10 -0.90 47.68
CA GLY A 902 -7.94 0.14 46.66
C GLY A 902 -8.93 -0.02 45.50
N ARG A 903 -8.89 0.88 44.52
CA ARG A 903 -9.70 0.77 43.29
C ARG A 903 -9.08 -0.28 42.36
N PRO A 904 -9.79 -1.38 41.99
CA PRO A 904 -9.22 -2.39 41.11
C PRO A 904 -8.80 -1.84 39.73
N THR A 905 -7.74 -2.42 39.16
CA THR A 905 -7.36 -2.16 37.77
C THR A 905 -8.33 -2.86 36.82
N LEU A 906 -8.72 -2.18 35.73
CA LEU A 906 -9.66 -2.70 34.75
C LEU A 906 -9.03 -3.85 33.96
N THR A 907 -9.69 -5.01 33.93
CA THR A 907 -9.30 -6.19 33.15
C THR A 907 -9.96 -6.20 31.76
N TRP A 908 -9.44 -7.02 30.84
CA TRP A 908 -10.07 -7.20 29.53
C TRP A 908 -11.53 -7.73 29.63
N THR A 909 -11.78 -8.68 30.54
CA THR A 909 -13.11 -9.28 30.75
C THR A 909 -14.14 -8.28 31.27
N GLU A 910 -13.75 -7.37 32.17
CA GLU A 910 -14.63 -6.28 32.64
C GLU A 910 -14.91 -5.27 31.50
N ALA A 911 -13.94 -5.00 30.62
CA ALA A 911 -14.16 -4.18 29.43
C ALA A 911 -15.10 -4.85 28.41
N VAL A 912 -15.03 -6.17 28.21
CA VAL A 912 -15.98 -6.93 27.39
C VAL A 912 -17.39 -6.90 27.98
N LYS A 913 -17.54 -7.14 29.29
CA LYS A 913 -18.85 -7.07 29.97
C LYS A 913 -19.52 -5.70 29.82
N ARG A 914 -18.74 -4.62 29.93
CA ARG A 914 -19.21 -3.26 29.67
C ARG A 914 -19.68 -3.08 28.22
N ASP A 915 -18.84 -3.45 27.25
CA ASP A 915 -19.15 -3.30 25.82
C ASP A 915 -20.41 -4.10 25.41
N LEU A 916 -20.61 -5.31 25.95
CA LEU A 916 -21.80 -6.14 25.73
C LEU A 916 -23.07 -5.42 26.25
N LYS A 917 -23.05 -4.92 27.48
CA LYS A 917 -24.17 -4.15 28.06
C LYS A 917 -24.44 -2.85 27.30
N GLU A 918 -23.38 -2.15 26.88
CA GLU A 918 -23.46 -0.86 26.17
C GLU A 918 -24.02 -1.00 24.75
N TRP A 919 -23.95 -2.19 24.14
CA TRP A 919 -24.56 -2.50 22.83
C TRP A 919 -25.82 -3.38 22.93
N ASN A 920 -26.28 -3.73 24.13
CA ASN A 920 -27.37 -4.67 24.38
C ASN A 920 -27.20 -6.02 23.64
N ILE A 921 -25.99 -6.59 23.71
CA ILE A 921 -25.62 -7.86 23.07
C ILE A 921 -25.48 -8.92 24.17
N ASP A 922 -26.27 -9.98 24.08
CA ASP A 922 -26.13 -11.17 24.91
C ASP A 922 -24.77 -11.86 24.68
N LYS A 923 -24.23 -12.47 25.74
CA LYS A 923 -23.03 -13.30 25.67
C LYS A 923 -23.21 -14.50 24.72
N GLU A 924 -24.41 -15.09 24.66
CA GLU A 924 -24.71 -16.31 23.91
C GLU A 924 -24.74 -16.11 22.39
N LEU A 925 -25.03 -14.87 21.94
CA LEU A 925 -24.87 -14.44 20.54
C LEU A 925 -23.43 -14.56 20.02
N ALA A 926 -22.45 -14.81 20.89
CA ALA A 926 -21.10 -15.18 20.49
C ALA A 926 -21.02 -16.52 19.75
N VAL A 927 -21.98 -17.44 19.93
CA VAL A 927 -21.89 -18.82 19.43
C VAL A 927 -22.64 -19.02 18.10
N ASP A 928 -23.87 -18.53 17.98
CA ASP A 928 -24.80 -18.99 16.92
C ASP A 928 -24.78 -18.16 15.61
N ARG A 929 -24.47 -18.84 14.50
CA ARG A 929 -24.64 -18.37 13.10
C ARG A 929 -25.43 -19.39 12.24
N LYS A 930 -26.05 -20.40 12.87
CA LYS A 930 -26.71 -21.55 12.27
C LYS A 930 -28.20 -21.65 12.61
N GLY A 931 -28.65 -21.09 13.74
CA GLY A 931 -30.03 -21.17 14.25
C GLY A 931 -31.13 -20.87 13.22
N TRP A 932 -30.87 -20.03 12.22
CA TRP A 932 -31.79 -19.73 11.11
C TRP A 932 -32.21 -20.95 10.27
N LYS A 933 -31.38 -21.99 10.19
CA LYS A 933 -31.74 -23.28 9.56
C LYS A 933 -32.33 -24.29 10.53
N LEU A 934 -32.14 -24.07 11.83
CA LEU A 934 -32.52 -25.02 12.87
C LEU A 934 -33.91 -24.73 13.41
N ALA A 935 -34.35 -23.46 13.44
CA ALA A 935 -35.67 -23.10 13.95
C ALA A 935 -36.81 -23.91 13.30
N ILE A 936 -36.84 -24.06 11.97
CA ILE A 936 -37.88 -24.88 11.28
C ILE A 936 -37.80 -26.37 11.68
N VAL A 937 -36.61 -26.92 11.90
CA VAL A 937 -36.42 -28.32 12.30
C VAL A 937 -36.81 -28.52 13.77
N GLU A 938 -36.47 -27.58 14.63
CA GLU A 938 -36.84 -27.56 16.05
C GLU A 938 -38.36 -27.41 16.22
N GLU A 939 -38.98 -26.49 15.47
CA GLU A 939 -40.44 -26.26 15.48
C GLU A 939 -41.20 -27.52 15.05
N LEU A 940 -40.90 -28.06 13.87
CA LEU A 940 -41.58 -29.26 13.35
C LEU A 940 -41.38 -30.48 14.26
N ALA A 941 -40.18 -30.68 14.82
CA ALA A 941 -39.93 -31.77 15.76
C ALA A 941 -40.67 -31.57 17.10
N SER A 942 -40.77 -30.34 17.61
CA SER A 942 -41.56 -30.04 18.82
C SER A 942 -43.07 -30.22 18.63
N LEU A 943 -43.53 -30.16 17.37
CA LEU A 943 -44.90 -30.48 16.95
C LEU A 943 -45.08 -31.98 16.60
N GLY A 944 -44.13 -32.84 16.96
CA GLY A 944 -44.23 -34.29 16.80
C GLY A 944 -43.89 -34.82 15.40
N ALA A 945 -43.45 -33.99 14.46
CA ALA A 945 -43.06 -34.47 13.13
C ALA A 945 -41.70 -35.19 13.17
N ARG A 946 -41.60 -36.34 12.50
CA ARG A 946 -40.31 -36.99 12.21
C ARG A 946 -39.61 -36.20 11.10
N VAL A 947 -38.41 -35.67 11.37
CA VAL A 947 -37.70 -34.76 10.45
C VAL A 947 -36.39 -35.37 9.96
N HIS A 948 -36.13 -35.25 8.65
CA HIS A 948 -34.81 -35.47 8.07
C HIS A 948 -34.25 -34.13 7.58
N THR A 949 -33.00 -33.82 7.89
CA THR A 949 -32.38 -32.55 7.45
C THR A 949 -30.91 -32.70 7.08
N CYS A 950 -30.45 -31.93 6.11
CA CYS A 950 -29.13 -32.09 5.49
C CYS A 950 -28.28 -30.82 5.47
N SER A 951 -26.96 -31.00 5.43
CA SER A 951 -25.98 -29.93 5.26
C SER A 951 -24.75 -30.45 4.52
N ARG A 952 -23.90 -29.53 4.06
CA ARG A 952 -22.73 -29.83 3.20
C ARG A 952 -21.53 -30.42 3.93
N THR A 953 -21.58 -30.54 5.26
CA THR A 953 -20.50 -31.09 6.08
C THR A 953 -21.07 -31.87 7.27
N ALA A 954 -20.45 -32.99 7.62
CA ALA A 954 -20.80 -33.78 8.80
C ALA A 954 -20.71 -32.93 10.09
N GLY A 955 -19.58 -32.25 10.29
CA GLY A 955 -19.36 -31.35 11.43
C GLY A 955 -20.32 -30.15 11.53
N ASP A 956 -21.12 -29.86 10.49
CA ASP A 956 -22.24 -28.94 10.65
C ASP A 956 -23.44 -29.60 11.35
N LEU A 957 -23.73 -30.86 11.02
CA LEU A 957 -24.79 -31.69 11.58
C LEU A 957 -24.45 -32.16 13.01
N ASP A 958 -23.19 -32.53 13.28
CA ASP A 958 -22.71 -32.97 14.60
C ASP A 958 -22.79 -31.87 15.68
N ALA A 959 -22.84 -30.60 15.26
CA ALA A 959 -23.11 -29.47 16.13
C ALA A 959 -24.62 -29.28 16.38
N CYS A 960 -25.48 -29.71 15.46
CA CYS A 960 -26.93 -29.62 15.57
C CYS A 960 -27.49 -30.78 16.41
N ARG A 961 -27.00 -32.00 16.18
CA ARG A 961 -27.34 -33.20 16.97
C ARG A 961 -27.13 -32.98 18.47
N ARG A 962 -26.01 -32.36 18.87
CA ARG A 962 -25.75 -31.97 20.27
C ARG A 962 -26.78 -30.97 20.78
N ARG A 963 -26.98 -29.83 20.09
CA ARG A 963 -28.00 -28.82 20.46
C ARG A 963 -29.42 -29.40 20.59
N TRP A 964 -29.78 -30.39 19.79
CA TRP A 964 -31.08 -31.06 19.90
C TRP A 964 -31.12 -32.04 21.10
N ALA A 965 -30.03 -32.74 21.40
CA ALA A 965 -29.90 -33.56 22.61
C ALA A 965 -29.97 -32.70 23.90
N ASP A 966 -29.30 -31.54 23.91
CA ASP A 966 -29.37 -30.55 25.00
C ASP A 966 -30.80 -30.01 25.23
N LYS A 967 -31.69 -30.16 24.23
CA LYS A 967 -33.11 -29.78 24.25
C LYS A 967 -34.07 -30.97 24.47
N GLY A 968 -33.56 -32.18 24.72
CA GLY A 968 -34.36 -33.41 24.84
C GLY A 968 -34.87 -34.00 23.51
N LEU A 969 -34.74 -33.29 22.38
CA LEU A 969 -35.25 -33.66 21.05
C LEU A 969 -34.52 -34.86 20.38
N VAL A 970 -33.61 -35.53 21.10
CA VAL A 970 -32.80 -36.67 20.60
C VAL A 970 -32.82 -37.88 21.55
N GLN A 971 -33.53 -37.83 22.69
CA GLN A 971 -33.66 -39.02 23.55
C GLN A 971 -34.43 -40.18 22.89
N ALA A 972 -35.31 -39.86 21.93
CA ALA A 972 -35.81 -40.84 20.95
C ALA A 972 -35.01 -40.70 19.65
N GLY A 973 -34.20 -41.71 19.31
CA GLY A 973 -33.30 -41.71 18.15
C GLY A 973 -34.00 -41.60 16.78
N ASP A 974 -35.32 -41.77 16.75
CA ASP A 974 -36.13 -41.74 15.53
C ASP A 974 -36.58 -40.35 15.06
N VAL A 975 -36.64 -39.35 15.94
CA VAL A 975 -37.38 -38.10 15.66
C VAL A 975 -36.65 -37.18 14.69
N ILE A 976 -35.33 -36.97 14.86
CA ILE A 976 -34.53 -36.10 13.98
C ILE A 976 -33.33 -36.86 13.40
N THR A 977 -33.36 -37.12 12.10
CA THR A 977 -32.28 -37.79 11.36
C THR A 977 -31.55 -36.81 10.42
N THR A 978 -30.29 -37.10 10.07
CA THR A 978 -29.50 -36.19 9.21
C THR A 978 -28.54 -36.89 8.26
N SER A 979 -28.36 -36.32 7.06
CA SER A 979 -27.40 -36.76 6.03
C SER A 979 -26.55 -35.60 5.49
N VAL A 980 -25.39 -35.92 4.89
CA VAL A 980 -24.54 -34.92 4.21
C VAL A 980 -24.96 -34.81 2.75
N CYS A 981 -25.23 -33.59 2.29
CA CYS A 981 -25.69 -33.29 0.93
C CYS A 981 -25.30 -31.85 0.53
N ASP A 982 -24.72 -31.65 -0.66
CA ASP A 982 -24.79 -30.36 -1.35
C ASP A 982 -25.88 -30.41 -2.41
N VAL A 983 -27.06 -29.84 -2.11
CA VAL A 983 -28.24 -29.87 -2.99
C VAL A 983 -28.05 -29.19 -4.36
N SER A 984 -26.92 -28.50 -4.59
CA SER A 984 -26.55 -28.03 -5.93
C SER A 984 -26.01 -29.15 -6.84
N SER A 985 -25.44 -30.21 -6.26
CA SER A 985 -25.04 -31.45 -6.95
C SER A 985 -26.25 -32.34 -7.23
N GLU A 986 -26.32 -32.92 -8.43
CA GLU A 986 -27.42 -33.79 -8.85
C GLU A 986 -27.41 -35.14 -8.11
N ARG A 987 -26.27 -35.81 -8.13
CA ARG A 987 -26.03 -37.07 -7.40
C ARG A 987 -26.35 -36.94 -5.90
N ASP A 988 -26.05 -35.80 -5.29
CA ASP A 988 -26.35 -35.53 -3.89
C ASP A 988 -27.87 -35.42 -3.66
N ARG A 989 -28.62 -34.79 -4.58
CA ARG A 989 -30.10 -34.73 -4.50
C ARG A 989 -30.73 -36.11 -4.63
N GLU A 990 -30.24 -36.94 -5.56
CA GLU A 990 -30.71 -38.31 -5.75
C GLU A 990 -30.42 -39.18 -4.52
N SER A 991 -29.19 -39.12 -4.00
CA SER A 991 -28.78 -39.83 -2.78
C SER A 991 -29.57 -39.37 -1.55
N LEU A 992 -29.90 -38.07 -1.45
CA LEU A 992 -30.75 -37.54 -0.39
C LEU A 992 -32.18 -38.07 -0.50
N VAL A 993 -32.79 -38.08 -1.70
CA VAL A 993 -34.16 -38.56 -1.89
C VAL A 993 -34.26 -40.08 -1.70
N ALA A 994 -33.24 -40.86 -2.06
CA ALA A 994 -33.14 -42.27 -1.67
C ALA A 994 -33.10 -42.43 -0.15
N THR A 995 -32.21 -41.70 0.54
CA THR A 995 -32.12 -41.72 2.01
C THR A 995 -33.45 -41.34 2.68
N VAL A 996 -34.15 -40.34 2.15
CA VAL A 996 -35.47 -39.87 2.62
C VAL A 996 -36.56 -40.93 2.36
N ARG A 997 -36.60 -41.55 1.17
CA ARG A 997 -37.52 -42.67 0.87
C ARG A 997 -37.34 -43.81 1.87
N ASP A 998 -36.09 -44.16 2.17
CA ASP A 998 -35.78 -45.32 3.00
C ASP A 998 -36.06 -45.03 4.49
N ILE A 999 -35.77 -43.82 4.98
CA ILE A 999 -36.09 -43.37 6.35
C ILE A 999 -37.60 -43.20 6.60
N PHE A 1000 -38.37 -42.74 5.62
CA PHE A 1000 -39.82 -42.54 5.74
C PHE A 1000 -40.66 -43.63 5.04
N HIS A 1001 -40.09 -44.81 4.82
CA HIS A 1001 -40.79 -46.00 4.32
C HIS A 1001 -41.59 -45.75 3.02
N GLY A 1002 -41.07 -44.87 2.16
CA GLY A 1002 -41.64 -44.52 0.86
C GLY A 1002 -42.71 -43.43 0.85
N SER A 1003 -43.06 -42.81 1.98
CA SER A 1003 -44.08 -41.74 2.07
C SER A 1003 -43.48 -40.45 2.66
N LEU A 1004 -43.67 -39.30 2.01
CA LEU A 1004 -43.16 -38.01 2.51
C LEU A 1004 -44.30 -37.00 2.66
N HIS A 1005 -44.56 -36.56 3.88
CA HIS A 1005 -45.66 -35.63 4.16
C HIS A 1005 -45.25 -34.15 4.00
N ILE A 1006 -43.99 -33.80 4.27
CA ILE A 1006 -43.50 -32.41 4.28
C ILE A 1006 -42.15 -32.30 3.56
N LEU A 1007 -42.02 -31.32 2.65
CA LEU A 1007 -40.76 -30.93 2.01
C LEU A 1007 -40.52 -29.42 2.15
N VAL A 1008 -39.60 -29.00 3.01
CA VAL A 1008 -39.20 -27.59 3.15
C VAL A 1008 -37.92 -27.28 2.38
N ASN A 1009 -38.07 -26.62 1.23
CA ASN A 1009 -36.99 -26.15 0.38
C ASN A 1009 -36.33 -24.87 0.96
N ASN A 1010 -35.60 -25.04 2.08
CA ASN A 1010 -34.86 -23.98 2.81
C ASN A 1010 -33.38 -23.84 2.36
N ALA A 1011 -32.97 -24.49 1.28
CA ALA A 1011 -31.63 -24.32 0.74
C ALA A 1011 -31.47 -22.93 0.07
N GLY A 1012 -30.27 -22.34 0.24
CA GLY A 1012 -29.91 -21.13 -0.47
C GLY A 1012 -28.84 -20.26 0.20
N GLY A 1013 -28.52 -19.17 -0.47
CA GLY A 1013 -27.63 -18.10 -0.03
C GLY A 1013 -27.86 -16.78 -0.78
N SER A 1014 -27.25 -15.70 -0.28
CA SER A 1014 -27.46 -14.34 -0.81
C SER A 1014 -26.19 -13.74 -1.43
N LEU A 1015 -26.29 -13.29 -2.69
CA LEU A 1015 -25.19 -12.67 -3.42
C LEU A 1015 -25.35 -11.13 -3.44
N TYR A 1016 -24.76 -10.43 -2.49
CA TYR A 1016 -24.72 -8.96 -2.50
C TYR A 1016 -23.65 -8.45 -3.48
N ARG A 1017 -24.07 -8.15 -4.72
CA ARG A 1017 -23.20 -7.60 -5.77
C ARG A 1017 -23.98 -6.79 -6.81
N PRO A 1018 -23.45 -5.63 -7.29
CA PRO A 1018 -24.01 -4.94 -8.45
C PRO A 1018 -24.01 -5.82 -9.70
N ALA A 1019 -25.06 -5.74 -10.53
CA ALA A 1019 -25.27 -6.61 -11.68
C ALA A 1019 -24.03 -6.72 -12.59
N ALA A 1020 -23.46 -5.58 -12.99
CA ALA A 1020 -22.26 -5.50 -13.83
C ALA A 1020 -20.94 -6.00 -13.18
N ALA A 1021 -21.00 -6.59 -11.97
CA ALA A 1021 -19.88 -7.22 -11.28
C ALA A 1021 -20.14 -8.69 -10.89
N THR A 1022 -21.34 -9.21 -11.14
CA THR A 1022 -21.67 -10.64 -11.03
C THR A 1022 -21.06 -11.37 -12.23
N THR A 1023 -20.29 -12.44 -12.00
CA THR A 1023 -19.78 -13.28 -13.10
C THR A 1023 -20.81 -14.34 -13.49
N PRO A 1024 -20.68 -14.98 -14.66
CA PRO A 1024 -21.47 -16.17 -15.00
C PRO A 1024 -21.39 -17.25 -13.92
N ASP A 1025 -20.19 -17.54 -13.40
CA ASP A 1025 -20.00 -18.53 -12.32
C ASP A 1025 -20.77 -18.17 -11.03
N ASP A 1026 -20.73 -16.89 -10.62
CA ASP A 1026 -21.47 -16.41 -9.45
C ASP A 1026 -22.99 -16.47 -9.66
N TYR A 1027 -23.47 -16.31 -10.89
CA TYR A 1027 -24.88 -16.41 -11.26
C TYR A 1027 -25.32 -17.89 -11.30
N ALA A 1028 -24.59 -18.74 -12.00
CA ALA A 1028 -24.89 -20.17 -12.15
C ALA A 1028 -24.88 -20.89 -10.80
N HIS A 1029 -23.86 -20.66 -9.95
CA HIS A 1029 -23.83 -21.25 -8.61
C HIS A 1029 -24.99 -20.78 -7.72
N LEU A 1030 -25.46 -19.53 -7.91
CA LEU A 1030 -26.60 -19.00 -7.17
C LEU A 1030 -27.91 -19.64 -7.61
N MET A 1031 -28.15 -19.83 -8.92
CA MET A 1031 -29.34 -20.52 -9.44
C MET A 1031 -29.36 -21.99 -9.02
N ALA A 1032 -28.25 -22.70 -9.22
CA ALA A 1032 -28.07 -24.10 -8.82
C ALA A 1032 -28.37 -24.36 -7.33
N THR A 1033 -28.10 -23.36 -6.47
CA THR A 1033 -28.32 -23.47 -5.02
C THR A 1033 -29.70 -22.96 -4.57
N ASN A 1034 -30.26 -21.92 -5.21
CA ASN A 1034 -31.47 -21.22 -4.76
C ASN A 1034 -32.77 -21.61 -5.49
N LEU A 1035 -32.67 -22.12 -6.72
CA LEU A 1035 -33.78 -22.36 -7.65
C LEU A 1035 -33.77 -23.80 -8.15
N ASP A 1036 -32.70 -24.21 -8.84
CA ASP A 1036 -32.64 -25.49 -9.55
C ASP A 1036 -32.71 -26.66 -8.55
N SER A 1037 -32.02 -26.53 -7.41
CA SER A 1037 -32.13 -27.43 -6.26
C SER A 1037 -33.58 -27.61 -5.78
N CYS A 1038 -34.36 -26.54 -5.71
CA CYS A 1038 -35.75 -26.55 -5.24
C CYS A 1038 -36.68 -27.22 -6.25
N PHE A 1039 -36.49 -26.98 -7.55
CA PHE A 1039 -37.23 -27.66 -8.61
C PHE A 1039 -36.90 -29.16 -8.64
N HIS A 1040 -35.62 -29.51 -8.71
CA HIS A 1040 -35.19 -30.91 -8.83
C HIS A 1040 -35.49 -31.74 -7.58
N LEU A 1041 -35.33 -31.21 -6.36
CA LEU A 1041 -35.74 -31.92 -5.14
C LEU A 1041 -37.25 -32.15 -5.09
N SER A 1042 -38.06 -31.16 -5.47
CA SER A 1042 -39.52 -31.33 -5.49
C SER A 1042 -39.94 -32.36 -6.54
N ARG A 1043 -39.34 -32.34 -7.73
CA ARG A 1043 -39.56 -33.35 -8.79
C ARG A 1043 -39.19 -34.76 -8.33
N LEU A 1044 -38.01 -34.93 -7.71
CA LEU A 1044 -37.53 -36.23 -7.23
C LEU A 1044 -38.37 -36.75 -6.04
N ALA A 1045 -38.83 -35.86 -5.16
CA ALA A 1045 -39.68 -36.21 -4.02
C ALA A 1045 -41.16 -36.43 -4.40
N HIS A 1046 -41.60 -35.99 -5.59
CA HIS A 1046 -43.01 -36.04 -6.00
C HIS A 1046 -43.68 -37.42 -5.83
N PRO A 1047 -43.04 -38.57 -6.16
CA PRO A 1047 -43.65 -39.89 -5.93
C PRO A 1047 -43.87 -40.23 -4.44
N LEU A 1048 -43.06 -39.67 -3.55
CA LEU A 1048 -43.18 -39.83 -2.09
C LEU A 1048 -44.28 -38.89 -1.54
N LEU A 1049 -44.34 -37.66 -2.06
CA LEU A 1049 -45.35 -36.65 -1.72
C LEU A 1049 -46.75 -37.08 -2.16
N ARG A 1050 -46.91 -37.60 -3.38
CA ARG A 1050 -48.17 -38.12 -3.90
C ARG A 1050 -48.67 -39.35 -3.12
N ARG A 1051 -47.75 -40.22 -2.64
CA ARG A 1051 -48.12 -41.39 -1.82
C ARG A 1051 -48.74 -41.00 -0.47
N ALA A 1052 -48.35 -39.85 0.08
CA ALA A 1052 -48.81 -39.37 1.38
C ALA A 1052 -50.24 -38.78 1.39
N GLY A 1053 -50.88 -38.60 0.23
CA GLY A 1053 -52.31 -38.22 0.10
C GLY A 1053 -52.72 -36.82 0.57
N GLY A 1054 -51.88 -36.11 1.32
CA GLY A 1054 -52.14 -34.76 1.85
C GLY A 1054 -50.86 -33.93 2.06
N ALA A 1055 -49.84 -34.18 1.25
CA ALA A 1055 -48.50 -33.63 1.45
C ALA A 1055 -48.37 -32.13 1.18
N VAL A 1056 -47.25 -31.55 1.61
CA VAL A 1056 -46.97 -30.12 1.47
C VAL A 1056 -45.52 -29.83 1.11
N VAL A 1057 -45.32 -28.95 0.14
CA VAL A 1057 -44.02 -28.39 -0.25
C VAL A 1057 -43.98 -26.90 0.11
N VAL A 1058 -42.94 -26.47 0.80
CA VAL A 1058 -42.72 -25.06 1.18
C VAL A 1058 -41.42 -24.54 0.59
N HIS A 1059 -41.49 -23.56 -0.31
CA HIS A 1059 -40.32 -22.89 -0.89
C HIS A 1059 -39.94 -21.62 -0.11
N MET A 1060 -38.65 -21.49 0.25
CA MET A 1060 -38.14 -20.29 0.93
C MET A 1060 -37.62 -19.26 -0.09
N SER A 1061 -38.44 -18.24 -0.35
CA SER A 1061 -38.15 -17.05 -1.15
C SER A 1061 -37.59 -15.91 -0.28
N SER A 1062 -37.86 -14.66 -0.62
CA SER A 1062 -37.51 -13.44 0.13
C SER A 1062 -38.30 -12.26 -0.43
N VAL A 1063 -38.59 -11.23 0.39
CA VAL A 1063 -39.16 -9.96 -0.12
C VAL A 1063 -38.29 -9.26 -1.16
N ALA A 1064 -37.02 -9.65 -1.32
CA ALA A 1064 -36.17 -9.16 -2.40
C ALA A 1064 -36.69 -9.49 -3.81
N ALA A 1065 -37.70 -10.35 -3.94
CA ALA A 1065 -38.47 -10.58 -5.17
C ALA A 1065 -39.60 -9.55 -5.39
N PHE A 1066 -40.12 -8.94 -4.32
CA PHE A 1066 -41.23 -7.97 -4.35
C PHE A 1066 -40.77 -6.51 -4.29
N VAL A 1067 -39.65 -6.23 -3.60
CA VAL A 1067 -39.08 -4.88 -3.47
C VAL A 1067 -37.62 -4.84 -3.93
N ALA A 1068 -37.27 -3.80 -4.68
CA ALA A 1068 -35.97 -3.69 -5.33
C ALA A 1068 -34.84 -3.34 -4.34
N TYR A 1069 -33.83 -4.21 -4.25
CA TYR A 1069 -32.63 -3.97 -3.44
C TYR A 1069 -31.39 -3.71 -4.31
N PRO A 1070 -30.74 -2.54 -4.18
CA PRO A 1070 -29.47 -2.26 -4.85
C PRO A 1070 -28.42 -3.31 -4.53
N ALA A 1071 -27.80 -3.85 -5.57
CA ALA A 1071 -26.83 -4.95 -5.50
C ALA A 1071 -27.39 -6.31 -5.00
N LEU A 1072 -28.68 -6.60 -5.18
CA LEU A 1072 -29.21 -7.98 -5.03
C LEU A 1072 -29.83 -8.59 -6.30
N SER A 1073 -29.81 -7.91 -7.45
CA SER A 1073 -30.39 -8.35 -8.75
C SER A 1073 -30.44 -9.87 -9.00
N ALA A 1074 -29.29 -10.58 -9.06
CA ALA A 1074 -29.26 -12.03 -9.29
C ALA A 1074 -29.90 -12.85 -8.16
N TYR A 1075 -29.82 -12.39 -6.91
CA TYR A 1075 -30.51 -13.00 -5.77
C TYR A 1075 -32.03 -12.79 -5.85
N SER A 1076 -32.46 -11.56 -6.15
CA SER A 1076 -33.87 -11.21 -6.43
C SER A 1076 -34.47 -12.09 -7.53
N VAL A 1077 -33.75 -12.32 -8.63
CA VAL A 1077 -34.16 -13.26 -9.69
C VAL A 1077 -34.27 -14.68 -9.12
N SER A 1078 -33.21 -15.19 -8.46
CA SER A 1078 -33.19 -16.57 -7.96
C SER A 1078 -34.29 -16.91 -6.95
N LYS A 1079 -34.71 -15.94 -6.12
CA LYS A 1079 -35.79 -16.12 -5.15
C LYS A 1079 -37.16 -15.68 -5.69
N GLY A 1080 -37.20 -14.80 -6.69
CA GLY A 1080 -38.42 -14.45 -7.43
C GLY A 1080 -38.92 -15.60 -8.31
N ALA A 1081 -38.02 -16.33 -8.97
CA ALA A 1081 -38.34 -17.49 -9.80
C ALA A 1081 -39.04 -18.64 -9.03
N LEU A 1082 -38.86 -18.73 -7.70
CA LEU A 1082 -39.61 -19.65 -6.85
C LEU A 1082 -41.12 -19.33 -6.78
N GLN A 1083 -41.54 -18.10 -7.06
CA GLN A 1083 -42.94 -17.68 -6.98
C GLN A 1083 -43.82 -18.23 -8.11
N PRO A 1084 -43.49 -18.08 -9.41
CA PRO A 1084 -44.22 -18.75 -10.48
C PRO A 1084 -44.08 -20.27 -10.36
N LEU A 1085 -42.89 -20.79 -10.00
CA LEU A 1085 -42.70 -22.22 -9.75
C LEU A 1085 -43.68 -22.77 -8.70
N THR A 1086 -43.84 -22.07 -7.57
CA THR A 1086 -44.80 -22.44 -6.52
C THR A 1086 -46.22 -22.51 -7.05
N ARG A 1087 -46.64 -21.53 -7.88
CA ARG A 1087 -48.00 -21.49 -8.47
C ARG A 1087 -48.20 -22.60 -9.50
N SER A 1088 -47.21 -22.86 -10.36
CA SER A 1088 -47.26 -23.95 -11.34
C SER A 1088 -47.39 -25.30 -10.64
N LEU A 1089 -46.49 -25.62 -9.70
CA LEU A 1089 -46.53 -26.90 -8.98
C LEU A 1089 -47.78 -27.04 -8.09
N ALA A 1090 -48.31 -25.93 -7.54
CA ALA A 1090 -49.56 -25.95 -6.78
C ALA A 1090 -50.77 -26.31 -7.65
N ALA A 1091 -50.86 -25.78 -8.87
CA ALA A 1091 -51.92 -26.12 -9.81
C ALA A 1091 -51.74 -27.54 -10.38
N GLU A 1092 -50.51 -27.91 -10.72
CA GLU A 1092 -50.14 -29.21 -11.29
C GLU A 1092 -50.37 -30.37 -10.30
N TRP A 1093 -50.10 -30.16 -9.00
CA TRP A 1093 -50.09 -31.23 -8.00
C TRP A 1093 -51.25 -31.19 -6.99
N ALA A 1094 -52.15 -30.20 -7.05
CA ALA A 1094 -53.40 -30.22 -6.29
C ALA A 1094 -54.24 -31.51 -6.54
N PRO A 1095 -54.38 -32.04 -7.78
CA PRO A 1095 -55.04 -33.32 -8.03
C PRO A 1095 -54.33 -34.54 -7.41
N HIS A 1096 -53.07 -34.40 -6.99
CA HIS A 1096 -52.29 -35.42 -6.29
C HIS A 1096 -52.33 -35.25 -4.76
N GLY A 1097 -53.17 -34.35 -4.24
CA GLY A 1097 -53.25 -34.05 -2.80
C GLY A 1097 -52.04 -33.27 -2.26
N VAL A 1098 -51.18 -32.70 -3.13
CA VAL A 1098 -49.95 -32.01 -2.71
C VAL A 1098 -50.14 -30.50 -2.79
N ARG A 1099 -50.08 -29.84 -1.63
CA ARG A 1099 -50.11 -28.36 -1.53
C ARG A 1099 -48.72 -27.80 -1.76
N VAL A 1100 -48.59 -26.71 -2.52
CA VAL A 1100 -47.29 -26.07 -2.75
C VAL A 1100 -47.38 -24.58 -2.41
N ASN A 1101 -46.60 -24.12 -1.44
CA ASN A 1101 -46.63 -22.75 -0.95
C ASN A 1101 -45.23 -22.15 -0.87
N CYS A 1102 -45.15 -20.83 -0.78
CA CYS A 1102 -43.91 -20.09 -0.67
C CYS A 1102 -43.96 -19.11 0.49
N VAL A 1103 -42.91 -19.09 1.31
CA VAL A 1103 -42.71 -18.05 2.33
C VAL A 1103 -41.66 -17.08 1.81
N ALA A 1104 -41.93 -15.78 1.93
CA ALA A 1104 -41.05 -14.69 1.51
C ALA A 1104 -40.65 -13.84 2.73
N PRO A 1105 -39.60 -14.21 3.48
CA PRO A 1105 -39.17 -13.45 4.64
C PRO A 1105 -38.65 -12.06 4.27
N GLY A 1106 -38.92 -11.11 5.17
CA GLY A 1106 -38.36 -9.77 5.19
C GLY A 1106 -36.90 -9.75 5.61
N VAL A 1107 -36.52 -8.69 6.33
CA VAL A 1107 -35.28 -8.70 7.09
C VAL A 1107 -35.51 -9.41 8.42
N ILE A 1108 -34.85 -10.55 8.59
CA ILE A 1108 -34.89 -11.39 9.79
C ILE A 1108 -33.59 -11.20 10.57
N ASP A 1109 -33.65 -11.10 11.90
CA ASP A 1109 -32.49 -11.05 12.79
C ASP A 1109 -31.87 -12.44 13.03
N SER A 1110 -31.64 -13.16 11.93
CA SER A 1110 -30.81 -14.34 11.88
C SER A 1110 -29.33 -13.95 11.97
N THR A 1111 -28.88 -13.48 13.15
CA THR A 1111 -27.48 -13.27 13.60
C THR A 1111 -26.41 -13.02 12.52
N GLY A 1112 -26.68 -12.17 11.52
CA GLY A 1112 -26.03 -12.37 10.21
C GLY A 1112 -25.91 -11.22 9.22
N ILE A 1113 -26.68 -10.12 9.32
CA ILE A 1113 -26.44 -8.94 8.45
C ILE A 1113 -25.08 -8.27 8.71
N SER A 1114 -24.52 -8.49 9.91
CA SER A 1114 -23.14 -8.14 10.28
C SER A 1114 -22.07 -9.09 9.71
N GLY A 1115 -22.47 -10.18 9.02
CA GLY A 1115 -21.75 -11.46 9.05
C GLY A 1115 -21.16 -12.02 7.75
N THR A 1116 -21.37 -11.45 6.56
CA THR A 1116 -20.61 -11.90 5.35
C THR A 1116 -20.43 -10.89 4.20
N THR A 1117 -21.42 -10.05 3.90
CA THR A 1117 -21.49 -9.32 2.60
C THR A 1117 -20.96 -7.89 2.62
N LEU A 1118 -20.84 -7.25 3.80
CA LEU A 1118 -20.42 -5.86 3.95
C LEU A 1118 -19.21 -5.74 4.88
N GLY A 1119 -18.04 -5.46 4.31
CA GLY A 1119 -16.75 -5.37 5.04
C GLY A 1119 -16.61 -4.18 6.01
N ASP A 1120 -17.67 -3.42 6.27
CA ASP A 1120 -17.69 -2.33 7.24
C ASP A 1120 -19.02 -2.36 8.01
N ALA A 1121 -19.00 -2.84 9.25
CA ALA A 1121 -20.24 -3.08 10.00
C ALA A 1121 -20.90 -1.81 10.57
N SER A 1122 -20.33 -0.61 10.38
CA SER A 1122 -21.10 0.65 10.56
C SER A 1122 -21.90 1.01 9.30
N ARG A 1123 -21.50 0.49 8.12
CA ARG A 1123 -22.39 0.47 6.94
C ARG A 1123 -23.45 -0.61 7.10
N ALA A 1124 -23.13 -1.78 7.68
CA ALA A 1124 -24.14 -2.78 8.01
C ALA A 1124 -25.15 -2.24 9.04
N ARG A 1125 -24.68 -1.60 10.13
CA ARG A 1125 -25.56 -0.95 11.13
C ARG A 1125 -26.43 0.15 10.50
N ARG A 1126 -25.88 1.08 9.72
CA ARG A 1126 -26.68 2.11 9.04
C ARG A 1126 -27.67 1.56 8.01
N LEU A 1127 -27.33 0.47 7.31
CA LEU A 1127 -28.29 -0.19 6.40
C LEU A 1127 -29.35 -0.98 7.17
N ALA A 1128 -29.02 -1.52 8.35
CA ALA A 1128 -29.99 -2.12 9.24
C ALA A 1128 -30.95 -1.06 9.81
N GLU A 1129 -30.43 0.07 10.31
CA GLU A 1129 -31.21 1.23 10.77
C GLU A 1129 -32.08 1.81 9.64
N MET A 1130 -31.57 1.86 8.40
CA MET A 1130 -32.30 2.34 7.22
C MET A 1130 -33.37 1.36 6.71
N GLU A 1131 -33.19 0.04 6.85
CA GLU A 1131 -34.26 -0.91 6.53
C GLU A 1131 -35.26 -1.07 7.68
N MET A 1132 -34.83 -1.04 8.95
CA MET A 1132 -35.76 -0.94 10.10
C MET A 1132 -36.62 0.31 10.01
N SER A 1133 -36.11 1.44 9.49
CA SER A 1133 -36.93 2.64 9.27
C SER A 1133 -37.90 2.53 8.08
N ARG A 1134 -37.79 1.48 7.26
CA ARG A 1134 -38.68 1.11 6.14
C ARG A 1134 -39.59 -0.08 6.44
N VAL A 1135 -39.39 -0.76 7.57
CA VAL A 1135 -40.31 -1.78 8.10
C VAL A 1135 -41.32 -1.07 9.02
N PRO A 1136 -42.63 -1.09 8.74
CA PRO A 1136 -43.66 -0.53 9.62
C PRO A 1136 -43.54 -0.95 11.08
N MET A 1137 -43.29 -2.24 11.36
CA MET A 1137 -43.06 -2.75 12.72
C MET A 1137 -41.74 -2.31 13.38
N ARG A 1138 -40.90 -1.51 12.70
CA ARG A 1138 -39.62 -0.92 13.18
C ARG A 1138 -38.54 -1.88 13.71
N ARG A 1139 -38.77 -3.18 13.66
CA ARG A 1139 -37.83 -4.25 14.02
C ARG A 1139 -37.61 -5.22 12.86
N PHE A 1140 -36.70 -6.16 13.05
CA PHE A 1140 -36.59 -7.36 12.21
C PHE A 1140 -37.48 -8.49 12.76
N GLY A 1141 -37.83 -9.44 11.90
CA GLY A 1141 -38.46 -10.69 12.32
C GLY A 1141 -37.45 -11.64 12.96
N THR A 1142 -37.89 -12.64 13.70
CA THR A 1142 -37.03 -13.70 14.26
C THR A 1142 -37.05 -14.97 13.39
N PRO A 1143 -36.05 -15.86 13.49
CA PRO A 1143 -36.11 -17.18 12.87
C PRO A 1143 -37.32 -18.01 13.30
N GLN A 1144 -37.78 -17.84 14.54
CA GLN A 1144 -38.93 -18.52 15.13
C GLN A 1144 -40.25 -18.04 14.50
N GLU A 1145 -40.42 -16.74 14.26
CA GLU A 1145 -41.60 -16.22 13.56
C GLU A 1145 -41.74 -16.80 12.14
N VAL A 1146 -40.60 -16.99 11.45
CA VAL A 1146 -40.58 -17.68 10.14
C VAL A 1146 -40.86 -19.18 10.29
N ALA A 1147 -40.33 -19.83 11.33
CA ALA A 1147 -40.55 -21.25 11.59
C ALA A 1147 -42.02 -21.56 11.89
N ALA A 1148 -42.68 -20.79 12.74
CA ALA A 1148 -44.10 -20.94 13.07
C ALA A 1148 -45.00 -20.80 11.83
N LEU A 1149 -44.72 -19.85 10.93
CA LEU A 1149 -45.45 -19.74 9.65
C LEU A 1149 -45.22 -20.94 8.72
N VAL A 1150 -43.98 -21.44 8.64
CA VAL A 1150 -43.67 -22.65 7.86
C VAL A 1150 -44.38 -23.87 8.45
N ALA A 1151 -44.39 -24.02 9.78
CA ALA A 1151 -45.09 -25.09 10.48
C ALA A 1151 -46.61 -25.02 10.28
N PHE A 1152 -47.23 -23.84 10.44
CA PHE A 1152 -48.64 -23.60 10.13
C PHE A 1152 -49.00 -24.03 8.70
N LEU A 1153 -48.21 -23.63 7.70
CA LEU A 1153 -48.43 -24.05 6.32
C LEU A 1153 -48.34 -25.57 6.13
N CYS A 1154 -47.57 -26.27 6.96
CA CYS A 1154 -47.48 -27.72 6.95
C CYS A 1154 -48.67 -28.43 7.64
N MET A 1155 -49.38 -27.76 8.57
CA MET A 1155 -50.50 -28.33 9.30
C MET A 1155 -51.77 -28.53 8.44
N PRO A 1156 -52.69 -29.44 8.85
CA PRO A 1156 -54.03 -29.54 8.28
C PRO A 1156 -54.86 -28.24 8.37
N ALA A 1157 -54.54 -27.35 9.31
CA ALA A 1157 -55.14 -26.01 9.41
C ALA A 1157 -54.89 -25.13 8.16
N ALA A 1158 -53.85 -25.44 7.37
CA ALA A 1158 -53.55 -24.79 6.09
C ALA A 1158 -53.98 -25.65 4.87
N SER A 1159 -54.87 -26.63 5.06
CA SER A 1159 -55.36 -27.54 4.00
C SER A 1159 -55.92 -26.81 2.77
N TYR A 1160 -56.61 -25.70 2.96
CA TYR A 1160 -57.14 -24.88 1.85
C TYR A 1160 -56.17 -23.79 1.34
N ILE A 1161 -54.89 -23.84 1.77
CA ILE A 1161 -53.84 -22.90 1.35
C ILE A 1161 -52.87 -23.62 0.41
N THR A 1162 -52.91 -23.26 -0.87
CA THR A 1162 -51.96 -23.69 -1.91
C THR A 1162 -51.72 -22.56 -2.92
N GLY A 1163 -50.58 -22.58 -3.62
CA GLY A 1163 -50.16 -21.57 -4.61
C GLY A 1163 -49.76 -20.22 -4.03
N GLN A 1164 -49.79 -20.04 -2.70
CA GLN A 1164 -49.62 -18.75 -2.07
C GLN A 1164 -48.15 -18.35 -1.91
N VAL A 1165 -47.89 -17.05 -1.94
CA VAL A 1165 -46.59 -16.45 -1.59
C VAL A 1165 -46.80 -15.49 -0.42
N ILE A 1166 -46.51 -15.96 0.80
CA ILE A 1166 -46.80 -15.22 2.03
C ILE A 1166 -45.57 -14.41 2.44
N CYS A 1167 -45.70 -13.09 2.46
CA CYS A 1167 -44.70 -12.18 3.00
C CYS A 1167 -44.71 -12.21 4.53
N ILE A 1168 -43.55 -12.43 5.15
CA ILE A 1168 -43.36 -12.30 6.60
C ILE A 1168 -42.24 -11.32 6.88
N ASP A 1169 -42.60 -10.03 6.90
CA ASP A 1169 -41.64 -8.94 6.69
C ASP A 1169 -41.86 -7.67 7.54
N GLY A 1170 -42.80 -7.71 8.48
CA GLY A 1170 -43.17 -6.56 9.32
C GLY A 1170 -43.83 -5.39 8.58
N GLY A 1171 -44.41 -5.65 7.39
CA GLY A 1171 -45.07 -4.68 6.52
C GLY A 1171 -44.16 -4.06 5.45
N ARG A 1172 -42.94 -4.58 5.26
CA ARG A 1172 -41.89 -3.99 4.41
C ARG A 1172 -42.25 -3.89 2.92
N THR A 1173 -43.10 -4.80 2.43
CA THR A 1173 -43.66 -4.81 1.08
C THR A 1173 -44.88 -3.89 0.93
N VAL A 1174 -45.63 -3.65 2.01
CA VAL A 1174 -46.76 -2.70 2.04
C VAL A 1174 -46.23 -1.27 1.99
N ALA A 1175 -45.26 -0.92 2.84
CA ALA A 1175 -44.55 0.37 2.87
C ALA A 1175 -43.54 0.57 1.70
N ALA A 1176 -43.78 -0.10 0.58
CA ALA A 1176 -43.10 0.10 -0.69
C ALA A 1176 -44.08 0.29 -1.88
N LYS A 1177 -45.39 0.25 -1.60
CA LYS A 1177 -46.48 0.65 -2.52
C LYS A 1177 -47.16 1.96 -2.09
N LEU A 1178 -46.79 2.46 -0.91
CA LEU A 1178 -47.02 3.81 -0.40
C LEU A 1178 -45.72 4.63 -0.59
#